data_AF-A0A3Q8X3X1-F1
#
_entry.id   AF-A0A3Q8X3X1-F1
#
_cell.length_a   1.000
_cell.length_b   1.000
_cell.length_c   1.000
_cell.angle_alpha   90.00
_cell.angle_beta   90.00
_cell.angle_gamma   90.00
#
_symmetry.space_group_name_H-M   'P 1'
#
loop_
_entity.id
_entity.type
_entity.pdbx_description
1 polymer ?
#
loop_
_entity_poly.entity_id
_entity_poly.type
_entity_poly.pdbx_seq_one_letter_code
_entity_poly.pdbx_strand_id
1 'polypeptide(L)'
;MIGRRRQNNKAPHLPFYALLTILIVSLLMNLGFTTKAYADARSFYVAATGNDSNPGTLDAPWRTIQKAANSVLPGDTVFVRGGVYSEFVSVKASGNSTGYITFQNYANETPILDGSGLTVSNVNQALWSLSNTNYVRINGFEIRNLTTSSSSFDPVGILIFNGGSNIQIANNNIHDIKNTATSGNAHGILALGNTSTPLTGLEIRNNQIHNLVTGWSESLTLSGNIDGFSITNNKVYDNNNIGIELAGYYNACSNCVDQVRNGTVAENTVYGISTSTNPAYGLNSHSAGGIYVDGGTNISIERNHVFNNDFGVSLASEKLGKATTNITLQNNFIHHNYRAGLIMGGGSSSNGGAAQNLIYNNTFVENDSLKEGFGEITLQNNNTNNMIANNIIYSNSQKISINKINKTGSGNKLNFNLFYNPNGAAATQWKWDGVVYTSWSAYKTATGNDADSAFSDPLFMDKASLDIRLKSGSSGIDKGSQLYVTSSLYDFNRLARVQGQTIDIGATEYVPPVSEKPTETVDTIDWSKVPALSTGTANAKQLKAIKDKLNLNIAIDGASLDGKSQIYIDVDNNKSTGFAAPFWANSGAEYLLEGGTLYRYAEKAGTNWSWTKVQDYRDKNNYSVSSTNLVVAIPFADMGVTKDAVIKIGYVLNDSVKLPASGSLLSVNEVSDSIPTPTPEPTPTPTPTPGPAINISIDGNAADWDTVASGGTGTLLAKTLKLYSNDSSLFLLVQGDQLTAKSQFFINSDNRSETGYQVKNSSTAGSDYLIENGVLYRYSGTGTNWAWSKITAYSGTPNYLAKLTVIEARIPLTDLGLVSGNTIRVTFIRNDNNSDQISTLLSISTATATPTPTPEPAPTPTPAPAPTISISIDGNADDWNGISKAGTGTLMAKTLKLYNKDSSLYLLVQGEQLTAKGQFYISADNRSDTGYQVKNSSVAGADYLIENGTLYRYSGTGLDWTWSKVTDYIGTSNYVATETVIEARIQLSDLGIVTGSTICITFMRSDNASDQTLSDGKAPTYVLQ
;
A
#
# COMPACT_ATOMS: atom_id res chain seq x y z
N MET A 1 -67.92 60.05 22.07
CA MET A 1 -68.24 61.08 23.09
C MET A 1 -67.49 60.75 24.38
N ILE A 2 -67.40 61.71 25.31
CA ILE A 2 -67.32 61.61 26.78
C ILE A 2 -67.18 60.18 27.37
N GLY A 3 -66.22 59.81 28.25
CA GLY A 3 -65.05 60.51 28.81
C GLY A 3 -64.94 60.42 30.36
N ARG A 4 -63.70 60.36 30.92
CA ARG A 4 -63.33 60.38 32.38
C ARG A 4 -63.75 59.12 33.20
N ARG A 5 -63.15 58.74 34.35
CA ARG A 5 -61.86 59.01 35.07
C ARG A 5 -61.73 58.02 36.26
N ARG A 6 -60.49 57.80 36.77
CA ARG A 6 -60.14 57.40 38.18
C ARG A 6 -60.58 55.98 38.65
N GLN A 7 -59.97 55.34 39.67
CA GLN A 7 -58.65 55.46 40.30
C GLN A 7 -58.23 54.14 41.01
N ASN A 8 -56.92 54.01 41.26
CA ASN A 8 -56.18 53.16 42.22
C ASN A 8 -56.96 52.20 43.17
N ASN A 9 -56.47 50.96 43.32
CA ASN A 9 -55.78 50.52 44.54
C ASN A 9 -55.01 49.18 44.38
N LYS A 10 -54.32 48.72 45.44
CA LYS A 10 -53.22 47.73 45.41
C LYS A 10 -53.66 46.27 45.66
N ALA A 11 -52.86 45.33 45.09
CA ALA A 11 -52.30 44.07 45.63
C ALA A 11 -52.94 43.39 46.87
N PRO A 12 -52.97 42.03 46.99
CA PRO A 12 -51.82 41.15 46.69
C PRO A 12 -52.11 39.82 45.96
N HIS A 13 -51.08 38.95 45.87
CA HIS A 13 -51.02 37.74 45.04
C HIS A 13 -51.39 36.44 45.79
N LEU A 14 -52.13 35.55 45.12
CA LEU A 14 -51.98 34.07 44.99
C LEU A 14 -53.23 33.53 44.23
N PRO A 15 -53.21 32.38 43.53
CA PRO A 15 -52.15 31.38 43.38
C PRO A 15 -51.94 30.90 41.92
N PHE A 16 -51.09 31.55 41.11
CA PHE A 16 -50.85 31.10 39.72
C PHE A 16 -49.70 30.07 39.59
N TYR A 17 -48.63 30.24 40.35
CA TYR A 17 -47.42 29.40 40.24
C TYR A 17 -47.65 27.93 40.62
N ALA A 18 -48.56 27.64 41.56
CA ALA A 18 -48.82 26.26 42.02
C ALA A 18 -49.46 25.38 40.93
N LEU A 19 -50.43 25.91 40.17
CA LEU A 19 -51.00 25.19 39.03
C LEU A 19 -49.95 24.99 37.92
N LEU A 20 -49.12 26.01 37.66
CA LEU A 20 -48.09 25.95 36.62
C LEU A 20 -47.03 24.88 36.92
N THR A 21 -46.60 24.72 38.19
CA THR A 21 -45.69 23.64 38.59
C THR A 21 -46.30 22.25 38.42
N ILE A 22 -47.58 22.04 38.74
CA ILE A 22 -48.25 20.74 38.58
C ILE A 22 -48.39 20.38 37.10
N LEU A 23 -48.72 21.36 36.24
CA LEU A 23 -48.83 21.17 34.80
C LEU A 23 -47.46 20.83 34.18
N ILE A 24 -46.39 21.51 34.60
CA ILE A 24 -45.02 21.27 34.12
C ILE A 24 -44.51 19.90 34.57
N VAL A 25 -44.76 19.47 35.82
CA VAL A 25 -44.37 18.12 36.28
C VAL A 25 -45.12 17.02 35.52
N SER A 26 -46.42 17.21 35.27
CA SER A 26 -47.22 16.28 34.44
C SER A 26 -46.70 16.18 33.00
N LEU A 27 -46.21 17.29 32.42
CA LEU A 27 -45.63 17.32 31.09
C LEU A 27 -44.23 16.68 31.04
N LEU A 28 -43.39 16.92 32.06
CA LEU A 28 -42.06 16.32 32.20
C LEU A 28 -42.13 14.81 32.47
N MET A 29 -43.16 14.30 33.15
CA MET A 29 -43.37 12.85 33.32
C MET A 29 -43.84 12.14 32.04
N ASN A 30 -44.31 12.88 31.03
CA ASN A 30 -44.60 12.34 29.69
C ASN A 30 -43.46 12.58 28.69
N LEU A 31 -42.50 13.45 29.01
CA LEU A 31 -41.16 13.45 28.42
C LEU A 31 -40.33 12.31 29.03
N GLY A 32 -40.82 11.08 28.86
CA GLY A 32 -40.02 9.89 29.03
C GLY A 32 -38.84 9.97 28.08
N PHE A 33 -37.66 10.29 28.60
CA PHE A 33 -36.42 10.20 27.86
C PHE A 33 -36.20 8.75 27.48
N THR A 34 -36.66 8.38 26.29
CA THR A 34 -36.15 7.24 25.55
C THR A 34 -34.71 7.57 25.15
N THR A 35 -33.81 7.50 26.13
CA THR A 35 -32.41 7.19 25.88
C THR A 35 -32.43 5.99 24.96
N LYS A 36 -32.12 6.21 23.68
CA LYS A 36 -32.10 5.16 22.67
C LYS A 36 -30.87 4.33 22.96
N ALA A 37 -31.01 3.44 23.94
CA ALA A 37 -29.98 2.54 24.38
C ALA A 37 -29.46 1.82 23.13
N TYR A 38 -28.17 1.98 22.86
CA TYR A 38 -27.49 1.13 21.91
C TYR A 38 -27.60 -0.28 22.49
N ALA A 39 -28.44 -1.11 21.88
CA ALA A 39 -28.44 -2.53 22.18
C ALA A 39 -27.06 -3.07 21.76
N ASP A 40 -26.39 -3.78 22.66
CA ASP A 40 -25.18 -4.52 22.30
C ASP A 40 -25.47 -5.43 21.09
N ALA A 41 -24.48 -5.60 20.21
CA ALA A 41 -24.60 -6.44 19.02
C ALA A 41 -24.99 -7.87 19.41
N ARG A 42 -26.23 -8.28 19.11
CA ARG A 42 -26.80 -9.52 19.67
C ARG A 42 -26.39 -10.72 18.82
N SER A 43 -25.98 -11.79 19.48
CA SER A 43 -25.67 -13.07 18.86
C SER A 43 -26.90 -13.97 18.91
N PHE A 44 -27.41 -14.34 17.73
CA PHE A 44 -28.51 -15.29 17.57
C PHE A 44 -28.03 -16.57 16.89
N TYR A 45 -28.72 -17.67 17.15
CA TYR A 45 -28.34 -19.01 16.70
C TYR A 45 -29.50 -19.70 15.98
N VAL A 46 -29.18 -20.32 14.83
CA VAL A 46 -30.10 -21.12 14.01
C VAL A 46 -29.54 -22.53 13.90
N ALA A 47 -30.37 -23.55 14.07
CA ALA A 47 -30.00 -24.96 13.90
C ALA A 47 -31.15 -25.74 13.27
N ALA A 48 -30.87 -26.66 12.34
CA ALA A 48 -31.91 -27.48 11.70
C ALA A 48 -32.74 -28.33 12.69
N THR A 49 -32.21 -28.59 13.89
CA THR A 49 -32.86 -29.27 15.02
C THR A 49 -33.59 -28.33 16.00
N GLY A 50 -33.52 -27.01 15.79
CA GLY A 50 -34.11 -25.97 16.63
C GLY A 50 -35.62 -25.81 16.47
N ASN A 51 -36.15 -24.73 17.06
CA ASN A 51 -37.57 -24.37 17.01
C ASN A 51 -37.73 -22.85 16.91
N ASP A 52 -38.52 -22.35 15.96
CA ASP A 52 -38.74 -20.90 15.74
C ASP A 52 -39.55 -20.20 16.84
N SER A 53 -40.01 -20.97 17.83
CA SER A 53 -40.61 -20.51 19.09
C SER A 53 -39.58 -20.20 20.18
N ASN A 54 -38.33 -20.66 20.00
CA ASN A 54 -37.22 -20.43 20.93
C ASN A 54 -36.76 -18.96 20.93
N PRO A 55 -36.00 -18.51 21.95
CA PRO A 55 -35.41 -17.17 21.97
C PRO A 55 -34.27 -16.96 20.95
N GLY A 56 -33.72 -18.02 20.35
CA GLY A 56 -32.60 -17.93 19.41
C GLY A 56 -31.23 -17.87 20.10
N THR A 57 -31.11 -18.37 21.33
CA THR A 57 -29.84 -18.51 22.06
C THR A 57 -29.11 -19.79 21.66
N LEU A 58 -27.84 -19.97 22.05
CA LEU A 58 -27.04 -21.15 21.68
C LEU A 58 -27.68 -22.47 22.16
N ASP A 59 -28.22 -22.49 23.38
CA ASP A 59 -28.90 -23.65 23.97
C ASP A 59 -30.34 -23.85 23.47
N ALA A 60 -30.94 -22.79 22.90
CA ALA A 60 -32.29 -22.80 22.36
C ALA A 60 -32.34 -22.01 21.03
N PRO A 61 -31.76 -22.58 19.95
CA PRO A 61 -31.67 -21.92 18.65
C PRO A 61 -33.01 -21.92 17.92
N TRP A 62 -33.17 -20.97 16.99
CA TRP A 62 -34.24 -21.02 16.00
C TRP A 62 -34.04 -22.19 15.03
N ARG A 63 -35.10 -22.57 14.32
CA ARG A 63 -35.07 -23.65 13.32
C ARG A 63 -34.67 -23.16 11.94
N THR A 64 -35.22 -22.01 11.53
CA THR A 64 -35.10 -21.49 10.16
C THR A 64 -34.24 -20.24 10.07
N ILE A 65 -33.55 -20.08 8.95
CA ILE A 65 -32.78 -18.88 8.64
C ILE A 65 -33.75 -17.71 8.36
N GLN A 66 -34.91 -17.97 7.76
CA GLN A 66 -35.96 -16.97 7.56
C GLN A 66 -36.55 -16.45 8.88
N LYS A 67 -36.66 -17.26 9.95
CA LYS A 67 -37.01 -16.77 11.29
C LYS A 67 -35.98 -15.74 11.77
N ALA A 68 -34.69 -16.00 11.60
CA ALA A 68 -33.64 -15.07 11.95
C ALA A 68 -33.71 -13.78 11.13
N ALA A 69 -33.85 -13.89 9.80
CA ALA A 69 -33.95 -12.74 8.89
C ALA A 69 -35.17 -11.82 9.14
N ASN A 70 -36.21 -12.35 9.79
CA ASN A 70 -37.38 -11.58 10.25
C ASN A 70 -37.23 -10.97 11.67
N SER A 71 -36.18 -11.33 12.42
CA SER A 71 -36.03 -11.00 13.85
C SER A 71 -34.85 -10.06 14.18
N VAL A 72 -33.89 -9.93 13.26
CA VAL A 72 -32.66 -9.14 13.45
C VAL A 72 -32.84 -7.63 13.26
N LEU A 73 -32.00 -6.88 13.96
CA LEU A 73 -31.85 -5.42 13.96
C LEU A 73 -30.40 -5.03 13.60
N PRO A 74 -30.10 -3.76 13.28
CA PRO A 74 -28.74 -3.33 12.94
C PRO A 74 -27.68 -3.73 13.99
N GLY A 75 -26.60 -4.36 13.53
CA GLY A 75 -25.50 -4.86 14.37
C GLY A 75 -25.66 -6.31 14.86
N ASP A 76 -26.83 -6.92 14.73
CA ASP A 76 -27.01 -8.32 15.14
C ASP A 76 -26.24 -9.30 14.22
N THR A 77 -25.76 -10.39 14.81
CA THR A 77 -25.10 -11.49 14.10
C THR A 77 -25.86 -12.80 14.32
N VAL A 78 -26.14 -13.50 13.23
CA VAL A 78 -26.80 -14.82 13.20
C VAL A 78 -25.76 -15.87 12.85
N PHE A 79 -25.50 -16.76 13.80
CA PHE A 79 -24.68 -17.94 13.63
C PHE A 79 -25.54 -19.14 13.25
N VAL A 80 -25.43 -19.60 12.01
CA VAL A 80 -26.15 -20.77 11.51
C VAL A 80 -25.29 -22.02 11.71
N ARG A 81 -25.80 -22.97 12.49
CA ARG A 81 -25.18 -24.28 12.74
C ARG A 81 -25.18 -25.13 11.47
N GLY A 82 -24.23 -26.06 11.39
CA GLY A 82 -24.15 -27.04 10.32
C GLY A 82 -25.43 -27.88 10.21
N GLY A 83 -25.87 -28.13 8.98
CA GLY A 83 -27.13 -28.79 8.70
C GLY A 83 -27.72 -28.36 7.35
N VAL A 84 -28.78 -29.02 6.93
CA VAL A 84 -29.51 -28.72 5.68
C VAL A 84 -30.76 -27.91 6.00
N TYR A 85 -30.89 -26.77 5.32
CA TYR A 85 -32.01 -25.85 5.39
C TYR A 85 -32.65 -25.78 4.00
N SER A 86 -33.92 -26.16 3.87
CA SER A 86 -34.65 -26.12 2.60
C SER A 86 -35.73 -25.06 2.67
N GLU A 87 -35.32 -23.82 2.43
CA GLU A 87 -36.15 -22.62 2.52
C GLU A 87 -35.70 -21.56 1.48
N PHE A 88 -36.59 -20.65 1.12
CA PHE A 88 -36.23 -19.40 0.42
C PHE A 88 -36.11 -18.29 1.46
N VAL A 89 -34.93 -17.70 1.62
CA VAL A 89 -34.66 -16.67 2.64
C VAL A 89 -34.80 -15.28 2.02
N SER A 90 -35.68 -14.47 2.60
CA SER A 90 -35.85 -13.06 2.25
C SER A 90 -35.38 -12.16 3.38
N VAL A 91 -34.32 -11.39 3.10
CA VAL A 91 -33.77 -10.35 3.97
C VAL A 91 -34.36 -9.01 3.55
N LYS A 92 -35.08 -8.38 4.49
CA LYS A 92 -35.68 -7.04 4.34
C LYS A 92 -35.23 -6.07 5.46
N ALA A 93 -34.59 -6.60 6.49
CA ALA A 93 -33.90 -5.78 7.49
C ALA A 93 -32.61 -5.21 6.87
N SER A 94 -32.25 -3.99 7.30
CA SER A 94 -30.96 -3.37 7.01
C SER A 94 -30.17 -3.20 8.30
N GLY A 95 -28.85 -3.32 8.22
CA GLY A 95 -27.95 -2.71 9.18
C GLY A 95 -27.84 -1.20 8.99
N ASN A 96 -26.81 -0.60 9.56
CA ASN A 96 -26.48 0.82 9.40
C ASN A 96 -24.97 1.05 9.59
N SER A 97 -24.55 2.32 9.54
CA SER A 97 -23.15 2.73 9.74
C SER A 97 -22.57 2.43 11.13
N THR A 98 -23.38 2.00 12.11
CA THR A 98 -22.89 1.51 13.42
C THR A 98 -22.87 -0.01 13.55
N GLY A 99 -23.40 -0.76 12.57
CA GLY A 99 -23.42 -2.23 12.62
C GLY A 99 -24.10 -2.87 11.40
N TYR A 100 -23.40 -3.83 10.79
CA TYR A 100 -23.97 -4.71 9.76
C TYR A 100 -24.89 -5.75 10.40
N ILE A 101 -25.95 -6.15 9.69
CA ILE A 101 -26.62 -7.42 9.95
C ILE A 101 -25.77 -8.51 9.31
N THR A 102 -25.29 -9.48 10.10
CA THR A 102 -24.40 -10.54 9.62
C THR A 102 -25.08 -11.90 9.73
N PHE A 103 -25.27 -12.58 8.60
CA PHE A 103 -25.56 -14.02 8.58
C PHE A 103 -24.26 -14.75 8.30
N GLN A 104 -23.87 -15.66 9.19
CA GLN A 104 -22.65 -16.43 9.03
C GLN A 104 -22.78 -17.86 9.56
N ASN A 105 -21.86 -18.73 9.14
CA ASN A 105 -21.72 -20.04 9.75
C ASN A 105 -21.21 -19.96 11.21
N TYR A 106 -21.57 -20.96 12.01
CA TYR A 106 -21.04 -21.15 13.35
C TYR A 106 -19.75 -21.98 13.32
N ALA A 107 -18.64 -21.40 13.79
CA ALA A 107 -17.41 -22.07 14.23
C ALA A 107 -17.03 -23.37 13.47
N ASN A 108 -16.55 -23.23 12.22
CA ASN A 108 -16.11 -24.33 11.34
C ASN A 108 -17.18 -25.33 10.88
N GLU A 109 -18.46 -25.15 11.23
CA GLU A 109 -19.57 -25.91 10.66
C GLU A 109 -20.00 -25.33 9.30
N THR A 110 -20.58 -26.17 8.42
CA THR A 110 -21.11 -25.74 7.11
C THR A 110 -22.64 -25.76 7.11
N PRO A 111 -23.32 -24.60 7.15
CA PRO A 111 -24.76 -24.50 6.89
C PRO A 111 -25.03 -24.60 5.39
N ILE A 112 -25.92 -25.52 5.00
CA ILE A 112 -26.27 -25.81 3.61
C ILE A 112 -27.69 -25.30 3.35
N LEU A 113 -27.83 -24.31 2.49
CA LEU A 113 -29.12 -23.84 1.97
C LEU A 113 -29.41 -24.60 0.66
N ASP A 114 -30.33 -25.56 0.71
CA ASP A 114 -30.52 -26.60 -0.31
C ASP A 114 -31.90 -26.49 -0.97
N GLY A 115 -31.89 -26.14 -2.26
CA GLY A 115 -33.08 -26.00 -3.11
C GLY A 115 -33.75 -27.31 -3.51
N SER A 116 -33.24 -28.47 -3.10
CA SER A 116 -33.81 -29.79 -3.42
C SER A 116 -35.28 -29.90 -3.00
N GLY A 117 -36.18 -30.02 -3.99
CA GLY A 117 -37.62 -30.12 -3.76
C GLY A 117 -38.34 -28.78 -3.55
N LEU A 118 -37.66 -27.63 -3.63
CA LEU A 118 -38.30 -26.32 -3.68
C LEU A 118 -38.81 -26.01 -5.10
N THR A 119 -40.04 -25.51 -5.22
CA THR A 119 -40.64 -25.17 -6.52
C THR A 119 -40.31 -23.74 -6.93
N VAL A 120 -39.43 -23.61 -7.94
CA VAL A 120 -39.17 -22.34 -8.63
C VAL A 120 -40.46 -21.87 -9.31
N SER A 121 -41.03 -20.75 -8.85
CA SER A 121 -42.38 -20.30 -9.20
C SER A 121 -42.50 -18.80 -9.47
N ASN A 122 -41.38 -18.07 -9.47
CA ASN A 122 -41.28 -16.65 -9.81
C ASN A 122 -40.05 -16.42 -10.71
N VAL A 123 -40.07 -15.31 -11.45
CA VAL A 123 -38.88 -14.73 -12.10
C VAL A 123 -37.84 -14.38 -11.02
N ASN A 124 -36.56 -14.69 -11.27
CA ASN A 124 -35.46 -14.49 -10.31
C ASN A 124 -35.73 -15.06 -8.88
N GLN A 125 -36.36 -16.23 -8.78
CA GLN A 125 -36.61 -16.88 -7.49
C GLN A 125 -35.30 -17.36 -6.86
N ALA A 126 -34.88 -16.70 -5.78
CA ALA A 126 -33.57 -16.92 -5.17
C ALA A 126 -33.62 -17.71 -3.85
N LEU A 127 -32.57 -18.46 -3.54
CA LEU A 127 -32.35 -19.07 -2.22
C LEU A 127 -32.08 -17.99 -1.15
N TRP A 128 -31.21 -17.01 -1.45
CA TRP A 128 -31.10 -15.76 -0.70
C TRP A 128 -31.63 -14.59 -1.54
N SER A 129 -32.53 -13.78 -0.99
CA SER A 129 -33.03 -12.55 -1.62
C SER A 129 -32.86 -11.34 -0.69
N LEU A 130 -32.09 -10.36 -1.14
CA LEU A 130 -31.80 -9.09 -0.45
C LEU A 130 -32.50 -7.97 -1.22
N SER A 131 -33.60 -7.43 -0.68
CA SER A 131 -34.44 -6.44 -1.38
C SER A 131 -34.46 -5.09 -0.66
N ASN A 132 -33.92 -4.03 -1.28
CA ASN A 132 -33.75 -2.71 -0.66
C ASN A 132 -33.08 -2.77 0.73
N THR A 133 -31.93 -3.47 0.80
CA THR A 133 -31.20 -3.69 2.06
C THR A 133 -29.87 -2.94 2.09
N ASN A 134 -29.43 -2.60 3.30
CA ASN A 134 -28.19 -1.87 3.52
C ASN A 134 -27.38 -2.52 4.65
N TYR A 135 -26.05 -2.53 4.57
CA TYR A 135 -25.16 -3.09 5.60
C TYR A 135 -25.53 -4.54 5.98
N VAL A 136 -25.52 -5.44 5.00
CA VAL A 136 -25.83 -6.87 5.18
C VAL A 136 -24.64 -7.73 4.76
N ARG A 137 -24.37 -8.82 5.49
CA ARG A 137 -23.35 -9.83 5.14
C ARG A 137 -23.96 -11.22 5.03
N ILE A 138 -23.63 -11.95 3.97
CA ILE A 138 -23.90 -13.39 3.79
C ILE A 138 -22.55 -14.11 3.70
N ASN A 139 -22.20 -14.90 4.72
CA ASN A 139 -20.85 -15.40 4.93
C ASN A 139 -20.75 -16.91 5.22
N GLY A 140 -20.02 -17.67 4.40
CA GLY A 140 -19.65 -19.06 4.72
C GLY A 140 -20.75 -20.11 4.56
N PHE A 141 -21.71 -19.90 3.66
CA PHE A 141 -22.78 -20.87 3.35
C PHE A 141 -22.43 -21.75 2.15
N GLU A 142 -22.91 -23.00 2.16
CA GLU A 142 -23.11 -23.79 0.95
C GLU A 142 -24.53 -23.51 0.42
N ILE A 143 -24.68 -23.19 -0.87
CA ILE A 143 -25.94 -22.71 -1.47
C ILE A 143 -26.13 -23.47 -2.78
N ARG A 144 -27.11 -24.39 -2.84
CA ARG A 144 -27.14 -25.40 -3.92
C ARG A 144 -28.49 -25.93 -4.38
N ASN A 145 -28.46 -26.68 -5.48
CA ASN A 145 -29.52 -27.57 -5.98
C ASN A 145 -30.85 -26.91 -6.39
N LEU A 146 -30.93 -25.57 -6.53
CA LEU A 146 -32.15 -24.93 -7.02
C LEU A 146 -32.27 -25.09 -8.54
N THR A 147 -33.15 -25.99 -8.98
CA THR A 147 -33.30 -26.39 -10.39
C THR A 147 -34.72 -26.12 -10.91
N THR A 148 -34.83 -25.69 -12.17
CA THR A 148 -36.09 -25.68 -12.94
C THR A 148 -35.89 -26.19 -14.37
N SER A 149 -37.00 -26.52 -15.03
CA SER A 149 -37.09 -26.79 -16.47
C SER A 149 -38.07 -25.85 -17.20
N SER A 150 -38.50 -24.78 -16.52
CA SER A 150 -39.37 -23.74 -17.08
C SER A 150 -38.54 -22.60 -17.66
N SER A 151 -38.85 -22.19 -18.90
CA SER A 151 -38.32 -20.96 -19.51
C SER A 151 -38.96 -19.66 -18.98
N SER A 152 -39.93 -19.76 -18.06
CA SER A 152 -40.63 -18.59 -17.48
C SER A 152 -40.16 -18.23 -16.06
N PHE A 153 -39.24 -18.99 -15.48
CA PHE A 153 -38.74 -18.79 -14.12
C PHE A 153 -37.23 -19.02 -14.06
N ASP A 154 -36.55 -18.24 -13.23
CA ASP A 154 -35.08 -18.18 -13.20
C ASP A 154 -34.62 -18.46 -11.76
N PRO A 155 -33.99 -19.62 -11.48
CA PRO A 155 -33.48 -19.92 -10.16
C PRO A 155 -32.17 -19.18 -9.92
N VAL A 156 -32.02 -18.63 -8.72
CA VAL A 156 -30.86 -17.83 -8.33
C VAL A 156 -30.29 -18.33 -7.00
N GLY A 157 -28.96 -18.37 -6.87
CA GLY A 157 -28.32 -18.64 -5.57
C GLY A 157 -28.52 -17.45 -4.62
N ILE A 158 -27.99 -16.27 -5.00
CA ILE A 158 -28.13 -15.02 -4.23
C ILE A 158 -28.60 -13.89 -5.16
N LEU A 159 -29.74 -13.27 -4.84
CA LEU A 159 -30.29 -12.09 -5.52
C LEU A 159 -30.15 -10.83 -4.65
N ILE A 160 -29.62 -9.76 -5.24
CA ILE A 160 -29.60 -8.40 -4.67
C ILE A 160 -30.37 -7.48 -5.62
N PHE A 161 -31.41 -6.80 -5.14
CA PHE A 161 -32.30 -6.01 -5.99
C PHE A 161 -33.09 -4.93 -5.24
N ASN A 162 -33.78 -4.06 -5.98
CA ASN A 162 -34.53 -2.90 -5.49
C ASN A 162 -33.65 -1.89 -4.73
N GLY A 163 -32.40 -1.76 -5.14
CA GLY A 163 -31.41 -0.87 -4.53
C GLY A 163 -30.81 -1.41 -3.22
N GLY A 164 -29.87 -0.65 -2.67
CA GLY A 164 -29.17 -1.00 -1.42
C GLY A 164 -27.80 -0.36 -1.33
N SER A 165 -27.10 -0.62 -0.22
CA SER A 165 -25.70 -0.20 -0.06
C SER A 165 -24.92 -1.08 0.93
N ASN A 166 -23.60 -1.14 0.81
CA ASN A 166 -22.73 -1.82 1.78
C ASN A 166 -23.10 -3.31 1.98
N ILE A 167 -23.20 -4.08 0.89
CA ILE A 167 -23.60 -5.50 0.92
C ILE A 167 -22.37 -6.37 0.67
N GLN A 168 -22.14 -7.38 1.51
CA GLN A 168 -20.98 -8.27 1.43
C GLN A 168 -21.40 -9.73 1.28
N ILE A 169 -20.98 -10.37 0.18
CA ILE A 169 -21.19 -11.79 -0.12
C ILE A 169 -19.82 -12.49 -0.06
N ALA A 170 -19.56 -13.23 1.01
CA ALA A 170 -18.20 -13.69 1.35
C ALA A 170 -18.09 -15.20 1.62
N ASN A 171 -17.02 -15.82 1.12
CA ASN A 171 -16.63 -17.20 1.47
C ASN A 171 -17.71 -18.29 1.21
N ASN A 172 -18.69 -18.06 0.33
CA ASN A 172 -19.77 -19.02 0.08
C ASN A 172 -19.41 -20.03 -1.02
N ASN A 173 -19.99 -21.23 -0.97
CA ASN A 173 -19.91 -22.24 -2.03
C ASN A 173 -21.26 -22.33 -2.76
N ILE A 174 -21.35 -21.78 -3.97
CA ILE A 174 -22.59 -21.64 -4.73
C ILE A 174 -22.52 -22.56 -5.95
N HIS A 175 -23.40 -23.57 -6.01
CA HIS A 175 -23.33 -24.56 -7.10
C HIS A 175 -24.67 -25.21 -7.43
N ASP A 176 -24.72 -25.92 -8.54
CA ASP A 176 -25.91 -26.67 -8.98
C ASP A 176 -27.23 -25.84 -9.03
N ILE A 177 -27.13 -24.52 -9.28
CA ILE A 177 -28.27 -23.68 -9.66
C ILE A 177 -28.47 -23.81 -11.17
N LYS A 178 -29.66 -24.27 -11.61
CA LYS A 178 -29.84 -24.80 -12.97
C LYS A 178 -31.20 -24.46 -13.58
N ASN A 179 -31.19 -23.99 -14.84
CA ASN A 179 -32.36 -24.03 -15.71
C ASN A 179 -32.09 -24.94 -16.91
N THR A 180 -32.83 -26.04 -17.00
CA THR A 180 -32.64 -27.06 -18.06
C THR A 180 -33.47 -26.80 -19.30
N ALA A 181 -34.24 -25.71 -19.36
CA ALA A 181 -34.96 -25.29 -20.55
C ALA A 181 -34.01 -24.77 -21.64
N THR A 182 -34.33 -25.04 -22.91
CA THR A 182 -33.57 -24.50 -24.08
C THR A 182 -33.79 -23.01 -24.33
N SER A 183 -34.41 -22.30 -23.39
CA SER A 183 -34.63 -20.85 -23.43
C SER A 183 -34.96 -20.29 -22.04
N GLY A 184 -34.32 -20.84 -21.00
CA GLY A 184 -34.43 -20.33 -19.63
C GLY A 184 -33.17 -19.57 -19.20
N ASN A 185 -33.20 -19.03 -17.97
CA ASN A 185 -32.07 -18.38 -17.31
C ASN A 185 -31.85 -18.98 -15.92
N ALA A 186 -30.64 -18.89 -15.37
CA ALA A 186 -30.33 -19.08 -13.95
C ALA A 186 -29.03 -18.33 -13.59
N HIS A 187 -28.83 -18.01 -12.31
CA HIS A 187 -27.62 -17.31 -11.83
C HIS A 187 -27.08 -17.90 -10.52
N GLY A 188 -25.76 -17.84 -10.32
CA GLY A 188 -25.16 -18.11 -9.01
C GLY A 188 -25.35 -16.90 -8.08
N ILE A 189 -24.90 -15.73 -8.54
CA ILE A 189 -25.15 -14.44 -7.91
C ILE A 189 -25.70 -13.49 -8.97
N LEU A 190 -26.79 -12.78 -8.66
CA LEU A 190 -27.37 -11.73 -9.49
C LEU A 190 -27.55 -10.46 -8.66
N ALA A 191 -26.93 -9.36 -9.08
CA ALA A 191 -27.19 -8.02 -8.54
C ALA A 191 -27.81 -7.12 -9.61
N LEU A 192 -29.02 -6.63 -9.33
CA LEU A 192 -29.78 -5.74 -10.19
C LEU A 192 -29.84 -4.33 -9.61
N GLY A 193 -29.13 -3.41 -10.25
CA GLY A 193 -29.26 -1.96 -10.05
C GLY A 193 -30.56 -1.42 -10.66
N ASN A 194 -31.70 -2.01 -10.34
CA ASN A 194 -32.99 -1.78 -10.99
C ASN A 194 -33.75 -0.53 -10.48
N THR A 195 -33.06 0.48 -9.94
CA THR A 195 -33.68 1.72 -9.45
C THR A 195 -32.90 2.97 -9.88
N SER A 196 -33.54 4.14 -9.76
CA SER A 196 -32.88 5.43 -9.99
C SER A 196 -31.77 5.75 -8.98
N THR A 197 -31.81 5.16 -7.78
CA THR A 197 -30.71 5.20 -6.81
C THR A 197 -29.73 4.06 -7.11
N PRO A 198 -28.41 4.33 -7.22
CA PRO A 198 -27.43 3.28 -7.49
C PRO A 198 -27.33 2.29 -6.32
N LEU A 199 -27.10 1.02 -6.64
CA LEU A 199 -26.54 0.05 -5.69
C LEU A 199 -25.06 0.38 -5.48
N THR A 200 -24.62 0.54 -4.24
CA THR A 200 -23.28 1.07 -3.90
C THR A 200 -22.56 0.23 -2.84
N GLY A 201 -21.21 0.17 -2.89
CA GLY A 201 -20.42 -0.54 -1.89
C GLY A 201 -20.73 -2.04 -1.85
N LEU A 202 -20.81 -2.67 -3.03
CA LEU A 202 -21.02 -4.11 -3.17
C LEU A 202 -19.66 -4.84 -3.12
N GLU A 203 -19.55 -5.88 -2.30
CA GLU A 203 -18.35 -6.69 -2.13
C GLU A 203 -18.70 -8.17 -2.29
N ILE A 204 -18.19 -8.81 -3.34
CA ILE A 204 -18.35 -10.25 -3.61
C ILE A 204 -16.96 -10.87 -3.58
N ARG A 205 -16.62 -11.63 -2.53
CA ARG A 205 -15.26 -12.16 -2.39
C ARG A 205 -15.11 -13.56 -1.79
N ASN A 206 -14.00 -14.22 -2.14
CA ASN A 206 -13.66 -15.56 -1.67
C ASN A 206 -14.72 -16.64 -1.96
N ASN A 207 -15.70 -16.38 -2.83
CA ASN A 207 -16.77 -17.34 -3.13
C ASN A 207 -16.29 -18.33 -4.19
N GLN A 208 -16.78 -19.56 -4.11
CA GLN A 208 -16.70 -20.53 -5.20
C GLN A 208 -18.06 -20.57 -5.90
N ILE A 209 -18.08 -20.50 -7.24
CA ILE A 209 -19.30 -20.46 -8.05
C ILE A 209 -19.15 -21.47 -9.19
N HIS A 210 -19.81 -22.63 -9.10
CA HIS A 210 -19.49 -23.77 -10.00
C HIS A 210 -20.66 -24.69 -10.39
N ASN A 211 -20.48 -25.43 -11.49
CA ASN A 211 -21.44 -26.41 -12.02
C ASN A 211 -22.86 -25.87 -12.26
N LEU A 212 -22.96 -24.59 -12.60
CA LEU A 212 -24.21 -23.91 -12.93
C LEU A 212 -24.66 -24.22 -14.37
N VAL A 213 -25.98 -24.25 -14.56
CA VAL A 213 -26.63 -24.35 -15.88
C VAL A 213 -27.47 -23.10 -16.06
N THR A 214 -26.85 -22.04 -16.61
CA THR A 214 -27.38 -20.66 -16.55
C THR A 214 -28.24 -20.27 -17.75
N GLY A 215 -28.32 -21.11 -18.78
CA GLY A 215 -29.14 -20.87 -19.96
C GLY A 215 -28.65 -19.65 -20.73
N TRP A 216 -29.52 -18.67 -21.03
CA TRP A 216 -29.12 -17.41 -21.67
C TRP A 216 -28.37 -16.43 -20.76
N SER A 217 -28.29 -16.70 -19.45
CA SER A 217 -27.67 -15.81 -18.45
C SER A 217 -26.36 -16.37 -17.89
N GLU A 218 -25.81 -15.70 -16.85
CA GLU A 218 -24.41 -15.75 -16.44
C GLU A 218 -24.23 -16.18 -14.97
N SER A 219 -23.02 -16.58 -14.59
CA SER A 219 -22.74 -17.22 -13.30
C SER A 219 -22.69 -16.23 -12.13
N LEU A 220 -22.03 -15.09 -12.33
CA LEU A 220 -21.99 -13.94 -11.43
C LEU A 220 -22.30 -12.68 -12.25
N THR A 221 -23.49 -12.13 -12.08
CA THR A 221 -24.01 -11.03 -12.90
C THR A 221 -24.19 -9.76 -12.08
N LEU A 222 -23.53 -8.68 -12.48
CA LEU A 222 -23.91 -7.31 -12.12
C LEU A 222 -24.61 -6.68 -13.32
N SER A 223 -25.76 -6.02 -13.13
CA SER A 223 -26.47 -5.33 -14.23
C SER A 223 -27.23 -4.09 -13.75
N GLY A 224 -27.27 -3.06 -14.59
CA GLY A 224 -28.01 -1.81 -14.33
C GLY A 224 -27.23 -0.78 -13.50
N ASN A 225 -27.94 0.06 -12.74
CA ASN A 225 -27.36 1.18 -11.99
C ASN A 225 -26.62 0.72 -10.72
N ILE A 226 -25.37 0.32 -10.89
CA ILE A 226 -24.46 -0.14 -9.84
C ILE A 226 -23.18 0.71 -9.90
N ASP A 227 -22.83 1.34 -8.78
CA ASP A 227 -21.80 2.39 -8.70
C ASP A 227 -20.89 2.14 -7.49
N GLY A 228 -19.65 1.70 -7.72
CA GLY A 228 -18.76 1.27 -6.63
C GLY A 228 -19.01 -0.18 -6.22
N PHE A 229 -18.20 -1.10 -6.77
CA PHE A 229 -18.26 -2.53 -6.45
C PHE A 229 -16.86 -3.17 -6.44
N SER A 230 -16.75 -4.33 -5.79
CA SER A 230 -15.57 -5.18 -5.80
C SER A 230 -15.96 -6.67 -5.97
N ILE A 231 -15.31 -7.34 -6.91
CA ILE A 231 -15.39 -8.79 -7.12
C ILE A 231 -13.97 -9.32 -6.96
N THR A 232 -13.63 -9.88 -5.78
CA THR A 232 -12.23 -10.19 -5.44
C THR A 232 -12.00 -11.62 -4.94
N ASN A 233 -10.90 -12.24 -5.38
CA ASN A 233 -10.46 -13.56 -4.89
C ASN A 233 -11.52 -14.70 -5.03
N ASN A 234 -12.50 -14.57 -5.93
CA ASN A 234 -13.50 -15.61 -6.18
C ASN A 234 -12.94 -16.66 -7.15
N LYS A 235 -13.50 -17.86 -7.08
CA LYS A 235 -13.22 -18.96 -8.01
C LYS A 235 -14.49 -19.30 -8.77
N VAL A 236 -14.57 -18.92 -10.04
CA VAL A 236 -15.77 -19.09 -10.89
C VAL A 236 -15.44 -20.10 -11.98
N TYR A 237 -16.03 -21.30 -11.92
CA TYR A 237 -15.52 -22.41 -12.74
C TYR A 237 -16.53 -23.49 -13.12
N ASP A 238 -16.25 -24.20 -14.22
CA ASP A 238 -17.06 -25.32 -14.73
C ASP A 238 -18.57 -24.98 -14.87
N ASN A 239 -18.88 -23.76 -15.33
CA ASN A 239 -20.23 -23.24 -15.57
C ASN A 239 -20.50 -23.15 -17.07
N ASN A 240 -21.76 -23.37 -17.48
CA ASN A 240 -22.07 -23.50 -18.92
C ASN A 240 -22.48 -22.20 -19.64
N ASN A 241 -22.24 -21.03 -19.06
CA ASN A 241 -22.20 -19.75 -19.78
C ASN A 241 -21.31 -18.78 -18.97
N ILE A 242 -21.20 -17.53 -19.44
CA ILE A 242 -20.37 -16.43 -18.91
C ILE A 242 -20.10 -16.51 -17.40
N GLY A 243 -18.83 -16.33 -17.02
CA GLY A 243 -18.38 -16.47 -15.64
C GLY A 243 -18.72 -15.24 -14.79
N ILE A 244 -18.15 -14.09 -15.15
CA ILE A 244 -18.39 -12.81 -14.48
C ILE A 244 -18.89 -11.80 -15.53
N GLU A 245 -20.06 -11.22 -15.31
CA GLU A 245 -20.71 -10.24 -16.20
C GLU A 245 -20.91 -8.88 -15.51
N LEU A 246 -20.70 -7.79 -16.26
CA LEU A 246 -20.72 -6.40 -15.82
C LEU A 246 -21.52 -5.54 -16.82
N ALA A 247 -22.84 -5.75 -16.83
CA ALA A 247 -23.72 -5.33 -17.92
C ALA A 247 -24.28 -3.88 -17.80
N GLY A 248 -24.59 -3.27 -18.95
CA GLY A 248 -25.21 -1.95 -19.08
C GLY A 248 -26.01 -1.79 -20.38
N TYR A 249 -26.90 -0.79 -20.41
CA TYR A 249 -27.83 -0.48 -21.50
C TYR A 249 -28.89 -1.56 -21.78
N TYR A 250 -29.23 -2.36 -20.76
CA TYR A 250 -30.29 -3.38 -20.82
C TYR A 250 -31.69 -2.84 -20.44
N ASN A 251 -31.80 -1.59 -20.01
CA ASN A 251 -32.98 -0.97 -19.40
C ASN A 251 -33.36 -1.64 -18.07
N ALA A 252 -32.37 -2.01 -17.25
CA ALA A 252 -32.60 -2.60 -15.94
C ALA A 252 -33.30 -1.60 -14.99
N CYS A 253 -33.15 -0.30 -15.25
CA CYS A 253 -33.86 0.79 -14.59
C CYS A 253 -34.30 1.90 -15.56
N SER A 254 -35.24 2.73 -15.12
CA SER A 254 -35.68 3.95 -15.83
C SER A 254 -35.17 5.20 -15.12
N ASN A 255 -34.86 6.25 -15.87
CA ASN A 255 -34.35 7.54 -15.35
C ASN A 255 -33.13 7.38 -14.43
N CYS A 256 -32.17 6.57 -14.86
CA CYS A 256 -30.98 6.15 -14.12
C CYS A 256 -29.74 6.12 -15.02
N VAL A 257 -28.55 5.93 -14.44
CA VAL A 257 -27.36 5.51 -15.19
C VAL A 257 -27.37 3.99 -15.27
N ASP A 258 -27.95 3.44 -16.34
CA ASP A 258 -28.13 2.00 -16.59
C ASP A 258 -26.81 1.31 -16.99
N GLN A 259 -25.78 1.42 -16.15
CA GLN A 259 -24.44 0.84 -16.36
C GLN A 259 -23.77 0.48 -15.03
N VAL A 260 -23.22 -0.72 -14.96
CA VAL A 260 -22.25 -1.12 -13.92
C VAL A 260 -20.95 -0.33 -14.11
N ARG A 261 -20.46 0.30 -13.03
CA ARG A 261 -19.34 1.24 -13.10
C ARG A 261 -18.57 1.42 -11.80
N ASN A 262 -17.40 2.07 -11.92
CA ASN A 262 -16.56 2.56 -10.81
C ASN A 262 -16.12 1.44 -9.84
N GLY A 263 -15.76 0.27 -10.36
CA GLY A 263 -15.46 -0.91 -9.54
C GLY A 263 -14.26 -1.72 -9.99
N THR A 264 -13.97 -2.80 -9.27
CA THR A 264 -12.78 -3.64 -9.48
C THR A 264 -13.13 -5.13 -9.51
N VAL A 265 -12.63 -5.84 -10.53
CA VAL A 265 -12.64 -7.31 -10.64
C VAL A 265 -11.21 -7.79 -10.51
N ALA A 266 -10.80 -8.28 -9.33
CA ALA A 266 -9.40 -8.58 -9.06
C ALA A 266 -9.11 -9.95 -8.44
N GLU A 267 -7.98 -10.55 -8.83
CA GLU A 267 -7.44 -11.77 -8.22
C GLU A 267 -8.40 -12.98 -8.25
N ASN A 268 -9.39 -12.96 -9.15
CA ASN A 268 -10.31 -14.08 -9.34
C ASN A 268 -9.65 -15.15 -10.22
N THR A 269 -9.98 -16.41 -9.98
CA THR A 269 -9.58 -17.55 -10.82
C THR A 269 -10.81 -18.01 -11.61
N VAL A 270 -10.76 -17.90 -12.94
CA VAL A 270 -11.92 -18.12 -13.82
C VAL A 270 -11.57 -19.11 -14.93
N TYR A 271 -12.17 -20.31 -14.89
CA TYR A 271 -11.84 -21.38 -15.84
C TYR A 271 -12.97 -22.36 -16.17
N GLY A 272 -12.89 -23.02 -17.32
CA GLY A 272 -13.89 -24.03 -17.72
C GLY A 272 -15.27 -23.45 -18.04
N ILE A 273 -15.36 -22.12 -18.22
CA ILE A 273 -16.58 -21.40 -18.56
C ILE A 273 -16.89 -21.64 -20.05
N SER A 274 -17.92 -22.44 -20.36
CA SER A 274 -18.17 -22.88 -21.74
C SER A 274 -19.63 -23.18 -22.09
N THR A 275 -20.16 -22.59 -23.17
CA THR A 275 -21.51 -22.89 -23.68
C THR A 275 -21.68 -24.29 -24.28
N SER A 276 -20.62 -25.10 -24.34
CA SER A 276 -20.59 -26.39 -25.06
C SER A 276 -21.58 -27.43 -24.55
N THR A 277 -22.05 -27.27 -23.30
CA THR A 277 -23.07 -28.11 -22.66
C THR A 277 -24.38 -27.37 -22.37
N ASN A 278 -24.57 -26.16 -22.91
CA ASN A 278 -25.70 -25.29 -22.58
C ASN A 278 -26.95 -25.60 -23.42
N PRO A 279 -28.12 -25.88 -22.79
CA PRO A 279 -29.34 -26.21 -23.53
C PRO A 279 -29.86 -25.04 -24.38
N ALA A 280 -29.50 -23.79 -24.08
CA ALA A 280 -29.91 -22.61 -24.85
C ALA A 280 -29.06 -22.38 -26.13
N TYR A 281 -27.77 -22.71 -26.09
CA TYR A 281 -26.83 -22.49 -27.20
C TYR A 281 -26.67 -23.72 -28.12
N GLY A 282 -27.10 -24.90 -27.65
CA GLY A 282 -26.89 -26.17 -28.33
C GLY A 282 -25.51 -26.77 -28.06
N LEU A 283 -25.39 -28.08 -28.29
CA LEU A 283 -24.18 -28.85 -27.97
C LEU A 283 -22.99 -28.39 -28.83
N ASN A 284 -21.82 -28.29 -28.19
CA ASN A 284 -20.54 -27.89 -28.79
C ASN A 284 -20.49 -26.44 -29.34
N SER A 285 -21.36 -25.55 -28.87
CA SER A 285 -21.22 -24.10 -29.08
C SER A 285 -20.22 -23.51 -28.08
N HIS A 286 -19.35 -22.57 -28.49
CA HIS A 286 -18.27 -22.02 -27.65
C HIS A 286 -18.31 -20.47 -27.58
N SER A 287 -19.25 -19.89 -26.85
CA SER A 287 -19.56 -18.45 -26.89
C SER A 287 -19.34 -17.67 -25.59
N ALA A 288 -19.00 -18.33 -24.46
CA ALA A 288 -18.93 -17.66 -23.16
C ALA A 288 -17.63 -16.85 -22.92
N GLY A 289 -17.75 -15.64 -22.39
CA GLY A 289 -16.61 -14.94 -21.77
C GLY A 289 -16.35 -15.45 -20.35
N GLY A 290 -15.10 -15.73 -20.00
CA GLY A 290 -14.72 -15.95 -18.59
C GLY A 290 -15.04 -14.72 -17.75
N ILE A 291 -14.54 -13.56 -18.18
CA ILE A 291 -14.96 -12.24 -17.69
C ILE A 291 -15.49 -11.44 -18.88
N TYR A 292 -16.71 -10.93 -18.82
CA TYR A 292 -17.31 -10.06 -19.84
C TYR A 292 -17.75 -8.75 -19.20
N VAL A 293 -17.49 -7.64 -19.90
CA VAL A 293 -18.09 -6.34 -19.65
C VAL A 293 -18.93 -5.95 -20.87
N ASP A 294 -20.25 -6.16 -20.81
CA ASP A 294 -21.20 -5.70 -21.83
C ASP A 294 -21.79 -4.32 -21.52
N GLY A 295 -21.17 -3.26 -22.02
CA GLY A 295 -21.63 -1.88 -21.83
C GLY A 295 -21.31 -1.24 -20.47
N GLY A 296 -20.54 -1.91 -19.59
CA GLY A 296 -20.00 -1.31 -18.37
C GLY A 296 -18.98 -0.19 -18.62
N THR A 297 -18.65 0.61 -17.60
CA THR A 297 -17.67 1.72 -17.74
C THR A 297 -16.85 2.03 -16.50
N ASN A 298 -15.58 2.44 -16.68
CA ASN A 298 -14.64 2.79 -15.61
C ASN A 298 -14.47 1.67 -14.58
N ILE A 299 -13.88 0.55 -15.00
CA ILE A 299 -13.69 -0.67 -14.18
C ILE A 299 -12.24 -1.13 -14.31
N SER A 300 -11.61 -1.48 -13.19
CA SER A 300 -10.32 -2.19 -13.17
C SER A 300 -10.55 -3.70 -13.21
N ILE A 301 -9.83 -4.40 -14.08
CA ILE A 301 -9.81 -5.86 -14.15
C ILE A 301 -8.35 -6.29 -13.98
N GLU A 302 -7.98 -6.80 -12.80
CA GLU A 302 -6.56 -6.92 -12.43
C GLU A 302 -6.13 -8.17 -11.67
N ARG A 303 -4.91 -8.66 -11.93
CA ARG A 303 -4.33 -9.83 -11.24
C ARG A 303 -5.18 -11.11 -11.31
N ASN A 304 -6.15 -11.20 -12.23
CA ASN A 304 -6.99 -12.38 -12.42
C ASN A 304 -6.24 -13.47 -13.20
N HIS A 305 -6.63 -14.72 -12.98
CA HIS A 305 -6.10 -15.90 -13.67
C HIS A 305 -7.23 -16.54 -14.49
N VAL A 306 -7.14 -16.45 -15.82
CA VAL A 306 -8.28 -16.68 -16.73
C VAL A 306 -7.92 -17.66 -17.86
N PHE A 307 -8.41 -18.90 -17.78
CA PHE A 307 -7.95 -19.98 -18.66
C PHE A 307 -9.00 -21.05 -18.99
N ASN A 308 -8.84 -21.78 -20.09
CA ASN A 308 -9.77 -22.85 -20.53
C ASN A 308 -11.26 -22.44 -20.59
N ASN A 309 -11.55 -21.15 -20.81
CA ASN A 309 -12.89 -20.64 -21.10
C ASN A 309 -13.12 -20.60 -22.62
N ASP A 310 -14.35 -20.39 -23.11
CA ASP A 310 -14.55 -20.18 -24.55
C ASP A 310 -13.77 -18.95 -25.03
N PHE A 311 -14.01 -17.78 -24.42
CA PHE A 311 -13.15 -16.60 -24.51
C PHE A 311 -12.61 -16.25 -23.12
N GLY A 312 -11.37 -15.77 -23.01
CA GLY A 312 -10.80 -15.37 -21.73
C GLY A 312 -11.49 -14.14 -21.14
N VAL A 313 -11.20 -12.98 -21.72
CA VAL A 313 -11.84 -11.69 -21.38
C VAL A 313 -12.54 -11.12 -22.61
N SER A 314 -13.78 -10.65 -22.43
CA SER A 314 -14.60 -10.00 -23.44
C SER A 314 -14.84 -8.53 -23.05
N LEU A 315 -14.59 -7.58 -23.95
CA LEU A 315 -14.88 -6.15 -23.75
C LEU A 315 -15.66 -5.61 -24.96
N ALA A 316 -16.98 -5.56 -24.88
CA ALA A 316 -17.83 -5.16 -26.01
C ALA A 316 -19.10 -4.47 -25.51
N SER A 317 -19.97 -4.04 -26.41
CA SER A 317 -21.37 -3.87 -26.04
C SER A 317 -22.26 -4.54 -27.08
N GLU A 318 -23.25 -5.29 -26.65
CA GLU A 318 -24.23 -5.87 -27.57
C GLU A 318 -25.14 -4.81 -28.18
N LYS A 319 -25.35 -3.68 -27.51
CA LYS A 319 -26.35 -2.67 -27.90
C LYS A 319 -25.79 -1.70 -28.94
N LEU A 320 -26.44 -1.62 -30.10
CA LEU A 320 -26.04 -0.74 -31.21
C LEU A 320 -25.84 0.71 -30.75
N GLY A 321 -24.72 1.33 -31.16
CA GLY A 321 -24.39 2.71 -30.79
C GLY A 321 -23.96 2.90 -29.33
N LYS A 322 -23.75 1.82 -28.56
CA LYS A 322 -23.16 1.82 -27.22
C LYS A 322 -21.76 1.21 -27.23
N ALA A 323 -21.00 1.39 -26.14
CA ALA A 323 -19.68 0.79 -26.01
C ALA A 323 -19.30 0.54 -24.54
N THR A 324 -18.55 -0.54 -24.31
CA THR A 324 -17.77 -0.72 -23.08
C THR A 324 -16.59 0.25 -23.09
N THR A 325 -16.40 0.99 -21.99
CA THR A 325 -15.54 2.18 -21.98
C THR A 325 -14.69 2.35 -20.72
N ASN A 326 -13.49 2.92 -20.88
CA ASN A 326 -12.58 3.23 -19.77
C ASN A 326 -12.25 2.00 -18.87
N ILE A 327 -12.30 0.79 -19.43
CA ILE A 327 -11.89 -0.42 -18.72
C ILE A 327 -10.36 -0.51 -18.72
N THR A 328 -9.79 -0.79 -17.54
CA THR A 328 -8.35 -1.01 -17.36
C THR A 328 -8.11 -2.50 -17.09
N LEU A 329 -7.66 -3.24 -18.09
CA LEU A 329 -7.30 -4.65 -18.00
C LEU A 329 -5.79 -4.75 -17.75
N GLN A 330 -5.38 -5.03 -16.51
CA GLN A 330 -3.97 -4.94 -16.09
C GLN A 330 -3.44 -6.11 -15.24
N ASN A 331 -2.19 -6.54 -15.43
CA ASN A 331 -1.54 -7.56 -14.57
C ASN A 331 -2.23 -8.93 -14.56
N ASN A 332 -3.06 -9.28 -15.55
CA ASN A 332 -3.75 -10.57 -15.59
C ASN A 332 -2.92 -11.63 -16.33
N PHE A 333 -3.07 -12.90 -15.93
CA PHE A 333 -2.54 -14.06 -16.65
C PHE A 333 -3.69 -14.77 -17.39
N ILE A 334 -3.65 -14.74 -18.72
CA ILE A 334 -4.76 -15.15 -19.58
C ILE A 334 -4.24 -16.18 -20.60
N HIS A 335 -4.57 -17.46 -20.44
CA HIS A 335 -3.91 -18.52 -21.20
C HIS A 335 -4.84 -19.67 -21.61
N HIS A 336 -4.49 -20.36 -22.71
CA HIS A 336 -5.12 -21.62 -23.15
C HIS A 336 -6.66 -21.61 -23.35
N ASN A 337 -7.30 -20.44 -23.34
CA ASN A 337 -8.73 -20.31 -23.65
C ASN A 337 -9.02 -20.88 -25.06
N TYR A 338 -10.21 -21.44 -25.25
CA TYR A 338 -10.58 -22.19 -26.46
C TYR A 338 -10.58 -21.33 -27.72
N ARG A 339 -10.95 -20.06 -27.57
CA ARG A 339 -10.86 -18.96 -28.54
C ARG A 339 -9.96 -17.86 -27.95
N ALA A 340 -10.15 -16.60 -28.33
CA ALA A 340 -9.27 -15.50 -27.94
C ALA A 340 -9.06 -15.38 -26.41
N GLY A 341 -7.83 -15.02 -26.00
CA GLY A 341 -7.55 -14.61 -24.63
C GLY A 341 -8.22 -13.26 -24.31
N LEU A 342 -8.20 -12.33 -25.27
CA LEU A 342 -8.99 -11.10 -25.23
C LEU A 342 -9.77 -10.93 -26.54
N ILE A 343 -11.09 -10.71 -26.44
CA ILE A 343 -11.93 -10.30 -27.57
C ILE A 343 -12.61 -8.96 -27.28
N MET A 344 -12.56 -8.03 -28.24
CA MET A 344 -13.10 -6.68 -28.04
C MET A 344 -13.99 -6.18 -29.18
N GLY A 345 -15.00 -5.38 -28.84
CA GLY A 345 -15.94 -4.78 -29.78
C GLY A 345 -17.09 -5.71 -30.18
N GLY A 346 -18.09 -5.18 -30.89
CA GLY A 346 -19.30 -5.92 -31.20
C GLY A 346 -19.08 -7.12 -32.14
N GLY A 347 -19.74 -8.25 -31.88
CA GLY A 347 -19.65 -9.45 -32.73
C GLY A 347 -20.13 -9.22 -34.17
N SER A 348 -21.12 -8.33 -34.36
CA SER A 348 -21.61 -7.87 -35.66
C SER A 348 -21.61 -6.34 -35.78
N SER A 349 -21.80 -5.82 -36.99
CA SER A 349 -22.03 -4.39 -37.23
C SER A 349 -23.35 -3.87 -36.65
N SER A 350 -24.27 -4.76 -36.28
CA SER A 350 -25.51 -4.46 -35.55
C SER A 350 -25.36 -4.42 -34.03
N ASN A 351 -24.17 -4.72 -33.49
CA ASN A 351 -23.86 -4.55 -32.08
C ASN A 351 -23.18 -3.19 -31.80
N GLY A 352 -22.89 -2.90 -30.54
CA GLY A 352 -22.08 -1.78 -30.09
C GLY A 352 -20.58 -2.01 -30.33
N GLY A 353 -19.76 -1.46 -29.44
CA GLY A 353 -18.30 -1.47 -29.57
C GLY A 353 -17.54 -1.47 -28.24
N ALA A 354 -16.27 -1.10 -28.32
CA ALA A 354 -15.38 -0.93 -27.17
C ALA A 354 -14.49 0.28 -27.42
N ALA A 355 -14.43 1.22 -26.49
CA ALA A 355 -13.67 2.45 -26.69
C ALA A 355 -12.94 2.97 -25.46
N GLN A 356 -11.81 3.64 -25.66
CA GLN A 356 -11.00 4.26 -24.59
C GLN A 356 -10.53 3.25 -23.51
N ASN A 357 -10.49 1.95 -23.83
CA ASN A 357 -10.02 0.93 -22.89
C ASN A 357 -8.50 0.82 -22.92
N LEU A 358 -7.91 0.51 -21.77
CA LEU A 358 -6.48 0.35 -21.56
C LEU A 358 -6.19 -1.11 -21.21
N ILE A 359 -5.35 -1.78 -22.00
CA ILE A 359 -5.00 -3.18 -21.84
C ILE A 359 -3.49 -3.26 -21.71
N TYR A 360 -2.98 -3.37 -20.48
CA TYR A 360 -1.54 -3.27 -20.26
C TYR A 360 -0.96 -4.21 -19.22
N ASN A 361 0.32 -4.55 -19.38
CA ASN A 361 1.04 -5.41 -18.44
C ASN A 361 0.31 -6.74 -18.18
N ASN A 362 -0.36 -7.32 -19.17
CA ASN A 362 -0.93 -8.68 -19.06
C ASN A 362 0.01 -9.70 -19.74
N THR A 363 -0.13 -10.97 -19.38
CA THR A 363 0.58 -12.08 -20.02
C THR A 363 -0.44 -12.99 -20.71
N PHE A 364 -0.42 -12.98 -22.04
CA PHE A 364 -1.22 -13.85 -22.90
C PHE A 364 -0.38 -15.04 -23.38
N VAL A 365 -0.85 -16.27 -23.16
CA VAL A 365 -0.13 -17.50 -23.55
C VAL A 365 -1.05 -18.54 -24.19
N GLU A 366 -0.82 -18.79 -25.47
CA GLU A 366 -1.34 -19.94 -26.22
C GLU A 366 -2.87 -20.13 -26.16
N ASN A 367 -3.60 -19.01 -26.20
CA ASN A 367 -5.06 -18.98 -26.39
C ASN A 367 -5.45 -19.36 -27.84
N ASP A 368 -6.74 -19.40 -28.16
CA ASP A 368 -7.30 -20.01 -29.38
C ASP A 368 -6.91 -21.48 -29.51
N SER A 369 -7.07 -22.24 -28.42
CA SER A 369 -6.64 -23.65 -28.35
C SER A 369 -7.47 -24.62 -29.20
N LEU A 370 -8.70 -24.24 -29.60
CA LEU A 370 -9.49 -24.91 -30.67
C LEU A 370 -9.02 -24.55 -32.08
N LYS A 371 -8.22 -23.48 -32.21
CA LYS A 371 -7.55 -23.02 -33.43
C LYS A 371 -8.46 -22.49 -34.53
N GLU A 372 -9.53 -21.83 -34.14
CA GLU A 372 -10.56 -21.31 -35.06
C GLU A 372 -10.16 -20.00 -35.78
N GLY A 373 -9.08 -19.35 -35.35
CA GLY A 373 -8.41 -18.28 -36.11
C GLY A 373 -8.43 -16.90 -35.44
N PHE A 374 -8.84 -16.85 -34.17
CA PHE A 374 -8.86 -15.68 -33.30
C PHE A 374 -7.45 -15.25 -32.85
N GLY A 375 -6.56 -16.21 -32.55
CA GLY A 375 -5.28 -15.96 -31.90
C GLY A 375 -5.40 -15.36 -30.49
N GLU A 376 -4.32 -14.78 -29.97
CA GLU A 376 -4.27 -14.29 -28.57
C GLU A 376 -5.25 -13.13 -28.31
N ILE A 377 -5.26 -12.11 -29.19
CA ILE A 377 -6.12 -10.92 -29.06
C ILE A 377 -6.89 -10.64 -30.37
N THR A 378 -8.22 -10.58 -30.30
CA THR A 378 -9.11 -10.23 -31.42
C THR A 378 -9.83 -8.90 -31.20
N LEU A 379 -9.81 -8.02 -32.21
CA LEU A 379 -10.64 -6.82 -32.29
C LEU A 379 -11.72 -7.01 -33.36
N GLN A 380 -12.97 -7.11 -32.91
CA GLN A 380 -14.19 -7.18 -33.73
C GLN A 380 -14.67 -5.78 -34.14
N ASN A 381 -15.99 -5.56 -34.21
CA ASN A 381 -16.56 -4.32 -34.75
C ASN A 381 -16.46 -3.15 -33.76
N ASN A 382 -16.40 -1.93 -34.28
CA ASN A 382 -16.58 -0.67 -33.54
C ASN A 382 -15.55 -0.42 -32.40
N ASN A 383 -14.34 -0.94 -32.54
CA ASN A 383 -13.23 -0.70 -31.60
C ASN A 383 -12.63 0.71 -31.81
N THR A 384 -12.67 1.60 -30.82
CA THR A 384 -12.24 3.02 -30.99
C THR A 384 -11.34 3.55 -29.87
N ASN A 385 -10.16 4.10 -30.20
CA ASN A 385 -9.22 4.73 -29.26
C ASN A 385 -8.77 3.83 -28.09
N ASN A 386 -8.74 2.50 -28.25
CA ASN A 386 -8.21 1.59 -27.24
C ASN A 386 -6.67 1.51 -27.30
N MET A 387 -6.01 1.28 -26.17
CA MET A 387 -4.55 1.10 -26.07
C MET A 387 -4.22 -0.32 -25.60
N ILE A 388 -3.28 -1.00 -26.27
CA ILE A 388 -2.75 -2.30 -25.87
C ILE A 388 -1.23 -2.18 -25.74
N ALA A 389 -0.70 -2.10 -24.52
CA ALA A 389 0.72 -1.80 -24.29
C ALA A 389 1.38 -2.60 -23.15
N ASN A 390 2.70 -2.73 -23.14
CA ASN A 390 3.43 -3.46 -22.08
C ASN A 390 3.00 -4.94 -21.88
N ASN A 391 2.29 -5.59 -22.82
CA ASN A 391 1.83 -6.98 -22.64
C ASN A 391 2.86 -7.99 -23.18
N ILE A 392 2.97 -9.17 -22.56
CA ILE A 392 3.59 -10.35 -23.20
C ILE A 392 2.50 -11.07 -23.99
N ILE A 393 2.79 -11.39 -25.27
CA ILE A 393 1.86 -12.05 -26.19
C ILE A 393 2.57 -13.22 -26.86
N TYR A 394 2.46 -14.40 -26.24
CA TYR A 394 3.05 -15.67 -26.66
C TYR A 394 2.00 -16.46 -27.45
N SER A 395 2.09 -16.47 -28.79
CA SER A 395 1.06 -17.09 -29.63
C SER A 395 1.27 -18.59 -29.90
N ASN A 396 0.16 -19.33 -30.03
CA ASN A 396 0.20 -20.78 -30.29
C ASN A 396 0.69 -21.17 -31.70
N SER A 397 0.70 -22.48 -32.00
CA SER A 397 0.97 -23.09 -33.31
C SER A 397 0.31 -22.47 -34.57
N GLN A 398 -0.82 -21.77 -34.47
CA GLN A 398 -1.44 -21.01 -35.58
C GLN A 398 -0.68 -19.73 -35.93
N LYS A 399 0.12 -19.23 -34.98
CA LYS A 399 1.02 -18.06 -35.13
C LYS A 399 0.27 -16.74 -35.30
N ILE A 400 -0.94 -16.62 -34.76
CA ILE A 400 -1.76 -15.39 -34.79
C ILE A 400 -1.64 -14.69 -33.44
N SER A 401 -0.96 -13.55 -33.38
CA SER A 401 -0.83 -12.76 -32.14
C SER A 401 -1.91 -11.69 -32.00
N ILE A 402 -2.16 -10.91 -33.06
CA ILE A 402 -3.17 -9.83 -33.10
C ILE A 402 -4.10 -10.03 -34.31
N ASN A 403 -5.41 -9.85 -34.08
CA ASN A 403 -6.45 -10.06 -35.09
C ASN A 403 -7.54 -8.96 -35.08
N LYS A 404 -7.29 -7.81 -35.73
CA LYS A 404 -8.34 -6.81 -36.02
C LYS A 404 -9.04 -7.17 -37.34
N ILE A 405 -10.28 -7.65 -37.24
CA ILE A 405 -10.94 -8.37 -38.34
C ILE A 405 -11.43 -7.48 -39.48
N ASN A 406 -11.69 -6.18 -39.22
CA ASN A 406 -12.18 -5.24 -40.22
C ASN A 406 -11.86 -3.77 -39.85
N LYS A 407 -12.18 -2.86 -40.76
CA LYS A 407 -11.91 -1.40 -40.70
C LYS A 407 -12.85 -0.56 -39.82
N THR A 408 -13.77 -1.16 -39.07
CA THR A 408 -14.68 -0.38 -38.20
C THR A 408 -13.96 0.14 -36.96
N GLY A 409 -14.42 1.28 -36.45
CA GLY A 409 -13.73 2.06 -35.42
C GLY A 409 -12.37 2.61 -35.87
N SER A 410 -11.69 3.37 -35.01
CA SER A 410 -10.46 4.08 -35.37
C SER A 410 -9.56 4.36 -34.16
N GLY A 411 -8.33 4.82 -34.37
CA GLY A 411 -7.45 5.33 -33.30
C GLY A 411 -6.94 4.32 -32.27
N ASN A 412 -7.24 3.03 -32.41
CA ASN A 412 -6.65 1.98 -31.57
C ASN A 412 -5.14 1.90 -31.79
N LYS A 413 -4.37 1.76 -30.71
CA LYS A 413 -2.90 1.71 -30.75
C LYS A 413 -2.35 0.49 -30.01
N LEU A 414 -1.22 -0.01 -30.50
CA LEU A 414 -0.39 -1.00 -29.82
C LEU A 414 1.04 -0.46 -29.71
N ASN A 415 1.70 -0.61 -28.55
CA ASN A 415 3.13 -0.28 -28.39
C ASN A 415 3.76 -0.91 -27.14
N PHE A 416 5.09 -0.99 -27.04
CA PHE A 416 5.83 -1.58 -25.90
C PHE A 416 5.44 -3.03 -25.52
N ASN A 417 4.81 -3.79 -26.43
CA ASN A 417 4.47 -5.19 -26.20
C ASN A 417 5.68 -6.10 -26.50
N LEU A 418 5.76 -7.26 -25.83
CA LEU A 418 6.73 -8.31 -26.12
C LEU A 418 6.01 -9.49 -26.78
N PHE A 419 6.15 -9.59 -28.10
CA PHE A 419 5.58 -10.68 -28.88
C PHE A 419 6.52 -11.86 -28.97
N TYR A 420 5.93 -13.07 -28.94
CA TYR A 420 6.69 -14.28 -29.24
C TYR A 420 5.86 -15.32 -29.98
N ASN A 421 6.58 -16.13 -30.77
CA ASN A 421 6.14 -17.41 -31.29
C ASN A 421 7.38 -18.28 -31.52
N PRO A 422 7.40 -19.57 -31.14
CA PRO A 422 8.54 -20.46 -31.39
C PRO A 422 8.95 -20.62 -32.86
N ASN A 423 8.09 -20.23 -33.81
CA ASN A 423 8.41 -20.22 -35.24
C ASN A 423 9.09 -18.92 -35.73
N GLY A 424 9.26 -17.93 -34.85
CA GLY A 424 9.86 -16.63 -35.15
C GLY A 424 8.92 -15.61 -35.82
N ALA A 425 9.35 -14.35 -35.82
CA ALA A 425 8.58 -13.20 -36.31
C ALA A 425 8.17 -13.30 -37.79
N ALA A 426 9.00 -13.96 -38.61
CA ALA A 426 8.75 -14.15 -40.05
C ALA A 426 7.70 -15.23 -40.37
N ALA A 427 7.38 -16.10 -39.41
CA ALA A 427 6.31 -17.09 -39.52
C ALA A 427 5.04 -16.66 -38.77
N THR A 428 5.09 -15.55 -38.03
CA THR A 428 3.95 -15.01 -37.27
C THR A 428 3.04 -14.21 -38.19
N GLN A 429 1.73 -14.47 -38.12
CA GLN A 429 0.68 -13.76 -38.83
C GLN A 429 0.25 -12.54 -38.04
N TRP A 430 0.25 -11.39 -38.72
CA TRP A 430 -0.23 -10.13 -38.17
C TRP A 430 -1.49 -9.73 -38.95
N LYS A 431 -2.65 -9.65 -38.28
CA LYS A 431 -3.93 -9.37 -38.94
C LYS A 431 -4.49 -8.04 -38.46
N TRP A 432 -4.62 -7.08 -39.35
CA TRP A 432 -5.08 -5.74 -39.02
C TRP A 432 -6.00 -5.15 -40.08
N ASP A 433 -7.12 -4.57 -39.66
CA ASP A 433 -8.14 -3.98 -40.54
C ASP A 433 -8.62 -4.92 -41.67
N GLY A 434 -8.61 -6.24 -41.41
CA GLY A 434 -8.93 -7.29 -42.38
C GLY A 434 -7.79 -7.66 -43.35
N VAL A 435 -6.60 -7.07 -43.21
CA VAL A 435 -5.40 -7.37 -44.01
C VAL A 435 -4.47 -8.30 -43.23
N VAL A 436 -3.91 -9.31 -43.90
CA VAL A 436 -2.92 -10.23 -43.33
C VAL A 436 -1.53 -9.83 -43.81
N TYR A 437 -0.60 -9.60 -42.87
CA TYR A 437 0.80 -9.28 -43.15
C TYR A 437 1.69 -10.48 -42.76
N THR A 438 2.59 -10.86 -43.66
CA THR A 438 3.51 -12.01 -43.52
C THR A 438 4.86 -11.63 -42.93
N SER A 439 5.05 -10.40 -42.48
CA SER A 439 6.24 -10.00 -41.72
C SER A 439 5.93 -8.87 -40.74
N TRP A 440 6.64 -8.89 -39.60
CA TRP A 440 6.60 -7.86 -38.56
C TRP A 440 6.85 -6.46 -39.11
N SER A 441 7.90 -6.29 -39.92
CA SER A 441 8.25 -4.98 -40.51
C SER A 441 7.17 -4.44 -41.45
N ALA A 442 6.50 -5.30 -42.22
CA ALA A 442 5.39 -4.88 -43.08
C ALA A 442 4.16 -4.45 -42.25
N TYR A 443 3.84 -5.20 -41.19
CA TYR A 443 2.78 -4.83 -40.24
C TYR A 443 3.05 -3.47 -39.58
N LYS A 444 4.24 -3.26 -38.99
CA LYS A 444 4.61 -2.00 -38.33
C LYS A 444 4.56 -0.82 -39.31
N THR A 445 5.12 -0.98 -40.51
CA THR A 445 5.15 0.08 -41.54
C THR A 445 3.76 0.43 -42.05
N ALA A 446 2.87 -0.54 -42.21
CA ALA A 446 1.53 -0.31 -42.76
C ALA A 446 0.50 0.21 -41.74
N THR A 447 0.74 0.01 -40.44
CA THR A 447 -0.21 0.36 -39.37
C THR A 447 0.26 1.50 -38.46
N GLY A 448 1.57 1.75 -38.37
CA GLY A 448 2.17 2.66 -37.40
C GLY A 448 2.14 2.14 -35.95
N ASN A 449 1.69 0.90 -35.72
CA ASN A 449 1.69 0.26 -34.41
C ASN A 449 3.04 -0.35 -34.06
N ASP A 450 3.19 -0.62 -32.76
CA ASP A 450 4.22 -1.47 -32.18
C ASP A 450 5.66 -0.98 -32.41
N ALA A 451 5.83 0.33 -32.63
CA ALA A 451 7.11 0.99 -32.91
C ALA A 451 8.23 0.54 -31.94
N ASP A 452 7.97 0.65 -30.64
CA ASP A 452 8.85 0.32 -29.51
C ASP A 452 8.63 -1.10 -28.97
N SER A 453 7.68 -1.85 -29.55
CA SER A 453 7.45 -3.26 -29.21
C SER A 453 8.56 -4.17 -29.75
N ALA A 454 8.85 -5.23 -28.99
CA ALA A 454 9.87 -6.21 -29.29
C ALA A 454 9.28 -7.55 -29.76
N PHE A 455 10.08 -8.33 -30.50
CA PHE A 455 9.82 -9.75 -30.73
C PHE A 455 11.01 -10.57 -30.24
N SER A 456 10.83 -11.33 -29.18
CA SER A 456 11.88 -12.13 -28.52
C SER A 456 11.24 -13.12 -27.54
N ASP A 457 11.96 -14.16 -27.15
CA ASP A 457 11.49 -15.10 -26.12
C ASP A 457 11.40 -14.34 -24.78
N PRO A 458 10.27 -14.42 -24.03
CA PRO A 458 10.17 -13.84 -22.70
C PRO A 458 11.02 -14.58 -21.65
N LEU A 459 11.61 -15.74 -21.99
CA LEU A 459 12.43 -16.56 -21.12
C LEU A 459 11.74 -16.89 -19.78
N PHE A 460 10.49 -17.35 -19.83
CA PHE A 460 9.73 -17.77 -18.65
C PHE A 460 10.50 -18.79 -17.80
N MET A 461 10.35 -18.73 -16.48
CA MET A 461 11.00 -19.60 -15.50
C MET A 461 10.71 -21.07 -15.77
N ASP A 462 9.44 -21.44 -15.93
CA ASP A 462 9.06 -22.68 -16.62
C ASP A 462 7.66 -22.55 -17.27
N LYS A 463 7.63 -22.49 -18.60
CA LYS A 463 6.37 -22.48 -19.36
C LYS A 463 5.59 -23.80 -19.21
N ALA A 464 6.24 -24.93 -18.92
CA ALA A 464 5.57 -26.22 -18.81
C ALA A 464 4.73 -26.34 -17.52
N SER A 465 5.18 -25.76 -16.40
CA SER A 465 4.38 -25.59 -15.19
C SER A 465 3.61 -24.26 -15.12
N LEU A 466 3.57 -23.48 -16.21
CA LEU A 466 2.97 -22.14 -16.30
C LEU A 466 3.57 -21.09 -15.34
N ASP A 467 4.82 -21.25 -14.92
CA ASP A 467 5.58 -20.24 -14.18
C ASP A 467 6.08 -19.15 -15.14
N ILE A 468 5.23 -18.14 -15.34
CA ILE A 468 5.44 -17.00 -16.24
C ILE A 468 6.41 -15.92 -15.72
N ARG A 469 7.03 -16.11 -14.55
CA ARG A 469 8.09 -15.19 -14.08
C ARG A 469 9.25 -15.18 -15.07
N LEU A 470 9.90 -14.04 -15.26
CA LEU A 470 10.99 -13.91 -16.24
C LEU A 470 12.31 -14.49 -15.67
N LYS A 471 13.17 -15.02 -16.55
CA LYS A 471 14.58 -15.31 -16.24
C LYS A 471 15.45 -14.09 -16.51
N SER A 472 16.60 -14.01 -15.83
CA SER A 472 17.67 -13.05 -16.15
C SER A 472 18.03 -13.11 -17.64
N GLY A 473 18.25 -11.95 -18.26
CA GLY A 473 18.46 -11.81 -19.70
C GLY A 473 17.18 -11.74 -20.55
N SER A 474 15.98 -11.83 -19.95
CA SER A 474 14.73 -11.60 -20.67
C SER A 474 14.62 -10.16 -21.18
N SER A 475 14.17 -10.00 -22.43
CA SER A 475 13.88 -8.69 -23.03
C SER A 475 12.61 -8.02 -22.49
N GLY A 476 11.90 -8.65 -21.55
CA GLY A 476 10.82 -8.01 -20.79
C GLY A 476 11.33 -7.12 -19.65
N ILE A 477 12.54 -7.40 -19.15
CA ILE A 477 13.06 -6.83 -17.89
C ILE A 477 13.48 -5.36 -18.07
N ASP A 478 12.95 -4.47 -17.25
CA ASP A 478 13.16 -3.01 -17.32
C ASP A 478 12.78 -2.43 -18.71
N LYS A 479 11.75 -2.94 -19.38
CA LYS A 479 11.32 -2.47 -20.73
C LYS A 479 9.86 -2.02 -20.83
N GLY A 480 9.06 -2.14 -19.77
CA GLY A 480 7.70 -1.60 -19.77
C GLY A 480 7.69 -0.07 -19.64
N SER A 481 6.75 0.57 -20.33
CA SER A 481 6.59 2.02 -20.31
C SER A 481 5.69 2.47 -19.15
N GLN A 482 6.24 3.27 -18.24
CA GLN A 482 5.52 3.86 -17.10
C GLN A 482 4.37 4.79 -17.52
N LEU A 483 4.36 5.28 -18.76
CA LEU A 483 3.28 6.10 -19.33
C LEU A 483 1.90 5.40 -19.32
N TYR A 484 1.89 4.07 -19.14
CA TYR A 484 0.68 3.26 -19.09
C TYR A 484 0.48 2.57 -17.74
N VAL A 485 1.10 3.06 -16.65
CA VAL A 485 0.86 2.58 -15.28
C VAL A 485 0.01 3.63 -14.56
N THR A 486 -1.30 3.40 -14.48
CA THR A 486 -2.25 4.42 -14.01
C THR A 486 -3.13 4.00 -12.83
N SER A 487 -2.95 2.79 -12.27
CA SER A 487 -3.68 2.41 -11.04
C SER A 487 -3.07 1.25 -10.21
N SER A 488 -2.62 0.13 -10.81
CA SER A 488 -2.12 -0.98 -9.99
C SER A 488 -0.71 -0.74 -9.44
N LEU A 489 -0.58 -0.88 -8.12
CA LEU A 489 0.67 -0.86 -7.38
C LEU A 489 1.44 -2.18 -7.48
N TYR A 490 0.75 -3.27 -7.86
CA TYR A 490 1.24 -4.64 -7.77
C TYR A 490 1.12 -5.46 -9.06
N ASP A 491 2.04 -6.41 -9.24
CA ASP A 491 2.02 -7.43 -10.29
C ASP A 491 1.05 -8.60 -9.95
N PHE A 492 0.94 -9.58 -10.83
CA PHE A 492 0.14 -10.79 -10.63
C PHE A 492 0.51 -11.59 -9.36
N ASN A 493 1.79 -11.57 -8.96
CA ASN A 493 2.30 -12.25 -7.77
C ASN A 493 2.23 -11.37 -6.49
N ARG A 494 1.63 -10.18 -6.57
CA ARG A 494 1.60 -9.13 -5.53
C ARG A 494 2.97 -8.53 -5.16
N LEU A 495 3.95 -8.61 -6.05
CA LEU A 495 5.19 -7.83 -6.00
C LEU A 495 4.90 -6.38 -6.44
N ALA A 496 5.60 -5.38 -5.87
CA ALA A 496 5.44 -4.00 -6.30
C ALA A 496 5.91 -3.83 -7.77
N ARG A 497 5.14 -3.12 -8.60
CA ARG A 497 5.32 -3.00 -10.07
C ARG A 497 6.64 -2.39 -10.56
N VAL A 498 7.56 -2.04 -9.68
CA VAL A 498 8.95 -1.69 -10.02
C VAL A 498 9.84 -2.51 -9.09
N GLN A 499 10.52 -3.52 -9.63
CA GLN A 499 11.62 -4.23 -8.96
C GLN A 499 13.02 -3.79 -9.46
N GLY A 500 13.09 -3.12 -10.61
CA GLY A 500 14.32 -2.65 -11.25
C GLY A 500 14.37 -1.13 -11.45
N GLN A 501 14.84 -0.68 -12.62
CA GLN A 501 14.85 0.71 -13.07
C GLN A 501 13.45 1.19 -13.51
N THR A 502 12.60 0.28 -13.99
CA THR A 502 11.22 0.55 -14.41
C THR A 502 10.36 -0.71 -14.18
N ILE A 503 9.19 -0.78 -14.79
CA ILE A 503 8.31 -1.95 -14.78
C ILE A 503 8.75 -2.96 -15.85
N ASP A 504 8.43 -4.23 -15.62
CA ASP A 504 8.60 -5.28 -16.63
C ASP A 504 7.42 -5.36 -17.61
N ILE A 505 7.71 -5.77 -18.85
CA ILE A 505 6.67 -6.12 -19.81
C ILE A 505 5.99 -7.42 -19.34
N GLY A 506 4.66 -7.41 -19.29
CA GLY A 506 3.83 -8.55 -18.84
C GLY A 506 3.31 -8.44 -17.42
N ALA A 507 2.65 -9.53 -16.98
CA ALA A 507 1.90 -9.60 -15.72
C ALA A 507 2.75 -9.77 -14.46
N THR A 508 4.03 -10.13 -14.59
CA THR A 508 4.91 -10.41 -13.46
C THR A 508 6.20 -9.61 -13.52
N GLU A 509 6.65 -9.11 -12.39
CA GLU A 509 7.98 -8.50 -12.25
C GLU A 509 9.07 -9.57 -12.10
N TYR A 510 10.21 -9.38 -12.74
CA TYR A 510 11.44 -10.05 -12.40
C TYR A 510 11.91 -9.59 -11.02
N VAL A 511 12.23 -10.55 -10.15
CA VAL A 511 12.85 -10.29 -8.86
C VAL A 511 14.33 -10.66 -9.00
N PRO A 512 15.26 -9.67 -9.03
CA PRO A 512 16.67 -9.99 -9.05
C PRO A 512 17.08 -10.82 -7.82
N PRO A 513 18.04 -11.75 -7.96
CA PRO A 513 18.73 -12.34 -6.81
C PRO A 513 19.28 -11.24 -5.88
N VAL A 514 19.53 -11.57 -4.61
CA VAL A 514 20.04 -10.57 -3.63
C VAL A 514 21.39 -9.96 -4.05
N SER A 515 22.18 -10.64 -4.89
CA SER A 515 23.40 -10.12 -5.52
C SER A 515 23.17 -9.06 -6.61
N GLU A 516 21.93 -8.84 -7.04
CA GLU A 516 21.53 -7.92 -8.11
C GLU A 516 20.43 -6.93 -7.65
N LYS A 517 20.00 -6.98 -6.38
CA LYS A 517 19.05 -6.01 -5.79
C LYS A 517 19.79 -4.83 -5.16
N PRO A 518 19.42 -3.57 -5.49
CA PRO A 518 19.74 -2.42 -4.66
C PRO A 518 19.20 -2.65 -3.24
N THR A 519 20.07 -2.58 -2.23
CA THR A 519 19.72 -2.87 -0.84
C THR A 519 20.27 -1.77 0.05
N GLU A 520 19.38 -0.96 0.65
CA GLU A 520 19.72 -0.12 1.80
C GLU A 520 19.26 -0.79 3.09
N THR A 521 19.92 -0.46 4.20
CA THR A 521 19.79 -1.15 5.49
C THR A 521 19.40 -0.20 6.61
N VAL A 522 18.78 -0.73 7.67
CA VAL A 522 18.01 0.06 8.65
C VAL A 522 18.88 0.96 9.54
N ASP A 523 20.15 0.63 9.72
CA ASP A 523 21.10 1.41 10.52
C ASP A 523 21.63 2.67 9.81
N THR A 524 21.18 2.99 8.59
CA THR A 524 21.48 4.29 7.95
C THR A 524 20.68 5.46 8.55
N ILE A 525 19.61 5.17 9.29
CA ILE A 525 18.68 6.18 9.81
C ILE A 525 19.20 6.78 11.11
N ASP A 526 19.52 8.08 11.07
CA ASP A 526 19.86 8.85 12.26
C ASP A 526 18.59 9.17 13.10
N TRP A 527 18.26 8.25 14.00
CA TRP A 527 17.17 8.37 14.98
C TRP A 527 17.32 9.51 16.00
N SER A 528 18.40 10.31 15.96
CA SER A 528 18.49 11.58 16.69
C SER A 528 17.90 12.75 15.88
N LYS A 529 17.88 12.67 14.54
CA LYS A 529 17.23 13.64 13.66
C LYS A 529 15.73 13.38 13.49
N VAL A 530 15.27 12.15 13.72
CA VAL A 530 13.85 11.79 13.66
C VAL A 530 13.07 12.34 14.86
N PRO A 531 12.06 13.21 14.66
CA PRO A 531 11.22 13.68 15.76
C PRO A 531 10.41 12.56 16.40
N ALA A 532 10.26 12.61 17.72
CA ALA A 532 9.35 11.72 18.42
C ALA A 532 7.89 12.07 18.10
N LEU A 533 7.20 11.17 17.37
CA LEU A 533 5.75 11.20 17.17
C LEU A 533 5.00 11.20 18.52
N SER A 534 5.57 10.52 19.52
CA SER A 534 5.06 10.58 20.90
C SER A 534 6.15 10.50 21.95
N THR A 535 5.85 11.01 23.14
CA THR A 535 6.70 10.90 24.33
C THR A 535 5.88 10.45 25.54
N GLY A 536 6.55 9.88 26.55
CA GLY A 536 5.87 9.23 27.67
C GLY A 536 6.74 9.06 28.92
N THR A 537 6.56 7.93 29.61
CA THR A 537 7.26 7.61 30.86
C THR A 537 8.70 7.16 30.59
N ALA A 538 9.51 6.97 31.64
CA ALA A 538 10.87 6.42 31.47
C ALA A 538 10.90 5.08 30.72
N ASN A 539 9.84 4.27 30.82
CA ASN A 539 9.78 2.92 30.25
C ASN A 539 9.39 2.92 28.77
N ALA A 540 8.50 3.82 28.35
CA ALA A 540 8.24 4.11 26.93
C ALA A 540 8.36 5.62 26.75
N LYS A 541 9.58 6.06 26.41
CA LYS A 541 10.04 7.44 26.53
C LYS A 541 9.81 8.24 25.26
N GLN A 542 10.11 7.64 24.09
CA GLN A 542 9.84 8.21 22.78
C GLN A 542 9.36 7.12 21.81
N LEU A 543 8.44 7.49 20.92
CA LEU A 543 8.00 6.73 19.75
C LEU A 543 8.31 7.59 18.54
N LYS A 544 9.14 7.10 17.62
CA LYS A 544 9.60 7.72 16.38
C LYS A 544 9.24 6.82 15.21
N ALA A 545 8.91 7.38 14.06
CA ALA A 545 8.84 6.62 12.82
C ALA A 545 8.94 7.54 11.60
N ILE A 546 9.45 6.99 10.50
CA ILE A 546 9.59 7.65 9.19
C ILE A 546 9.38 6.63 8.06
N LYS A 547 8.85 7.09 6.93
CA LYS A 547 8.62 6.30 5.72
C LYS A 547 9.69 6.64 4.67
N ASP A 548 10.57 5.69 4.36
CA ASP A 548 11.56 5.85 3.28
C ASP A 548 10.94 5.48 1.90
N LYS A 549 11.75 5.17 0.90
CA LYS A 549 11.30 4.80 -0.46
C LYS A 549 10.67 3.39 -0.54
N LEU A 550 10.97 2.50 0.42
CA LEU A 550 10.59 1.08 0.47
C LEU A 550 10.01 0.63 1.82
N ASN A 551 10.35 1.27 2.95
CA ASN A 551 10.01 0.82 4.31
C ASN A 551 9.34 1.87 5.19
N LEU A 552 8.44 1.40 6.05
CA LEU A 552 8.06 2.05 7.30
C LEU A 552 9.12 1.73 8.36
N ASN A 553 9.91 2.71 8.74
CA ASN A 553 10.89 2.61 9.81
C ASN A 553 10.28 3.12 11.11
N ILE A 554 10.50 2.43 12.22
CA ILE A 554 9.99 2.78 13.55
C ILE A 554 11.11 2.60 14.58
N ALA A 555 11.25 3.55 15.51
CA ALA A 555 12.10 3.40 16.68
C ALA A 555 11.36 3.78 17.98
N ILE A 556 11.64 3.04 19.05
CA ILE A 556 11.17 3.31 20.40
C ILE A 556 12.38 3.56 21.29
N ASP A 557 12.42 4.69 21.99
CA ASP A 557 13.36 4.93 23.09
C ASP A 557 12.63 4.67 24.43
N GLY A 558 13.28 4.08 25.44
CA GLY A 558 12.62 3.75 26.70
C GLY A 558 13.47 2.97 27.72
N ALA A 559 12.81 2.11 28.49
CA ALA A 559 13.42 1.21 29.47
C ALA A 559 12.56 -0.05 29.67
N SER A 560 13.19 -1.22 29.71
CA SER A 560 12.57 -2.55 29.64
C SER A 560 11.85 -2.86 28.31
N LEU A 561 12.29 -2.27 27.17
CA LEU A 561 11.69 -2.50 25.84
C LEU A 561 11.95 -3.91 25.27
N ASP A 562 12.86 -4.65 25.89
CA ASP A 562 13.13 -6.09 25.71
C ASP A 562 12.04 -7.00 26.29
N GLY A 563 11.10 -6.44 27.07
CA GLY A 563 9.86 -7.10 27.47
C GLY A 563 8.87 -7.29 26.33
N LYS A 564 7.57 -7.38 26.67
CA LYS A 564 6.49 -7.55 25.69
C LYS A 564 6.24 -6.23 24.95
N SER A 565 7.04 -5.99 23.91
CA SER A 565 6.94 -4.85 22.99
C SER A 565 5.97 -5.14 21.84
N GLN A 566 4.95 -4.30 21.71
CA GLN A 566 3.92 -4.37 20.68
C GLN A 566 3.85 -3.03 19.92
N ILE A 567 3.94 -3.06 18.60
CA ILE A 567 3.62 -1.89 17.74
C ILE A 567 2.36 -2.22 16.95
N TYR A 568 1.28 -1.52 17.25
CA TYR A 568 0.03 -1.57 16.49
C TYR A 568 0.13 -0.60 15.32
N ILE A 569 -0.25 -1.07 14.13
CA ILE A 569 -0.10 -0.36 12.87
C ILE A 569 -1.45 -0.39 12.14
N ASP A 570 -2.01 0.80 11.96
CA ASP A 570 -3.25 1.15 11.27
C ASP A 570 -2.83 1.71 9.90
N VAL A 571 -3.29 1.10 8.80
CA VAL A 571 -2.82 1.44 7.45
C VAL A 571 -3.92 1.95 6.52
N ASP A 572 -5.19 1.80 6.91
CA ASP A 572 -6.34 2.34 6.18
C ASP A 572 -7.00 3.56 6.86
N ASN A 573 -6.57 3.92 8.08
CA ASN A 573 -7.07 5.05 8.88
C ASN A 573 -8.59 4.95 9.20
N ASN A 574 -9.16 3.75 9.14
CA ASN A 574 -10.56 3.49 9.41
C ASN A 574 -10.73 2.66 10.69
N LYS A 575 -11.10 3.33 11.79
CA LYS A 575 -11.51 2.75 13.07
C LYS A 575 -12.66 1.71 13.04
N SER A 576 -13.21 1.43 11.87
CA SER A 576 -14.28 0.44 11.61
C SER A 576 -13.73 -0.82 10.92
N THR A 577 -12.42 -0.89 10.73
CA THR A 577 -11.59 -2.04 10.34
C THR A 577 -10.51 -2.28 11.41
N GLY A 578 -9.79 -3.40 11.31
CA GLY A 578 -8.62 -3.70 12.15
C GLY A 578 -8.90 -4.05 13.62
N PHE A 579 -7.83 -4.25 14.39
CA PHE A 579 -7.91 -4.50 15.83
C PHE A 579 -8.19 -3.21 16.61
N ALA A 580 -9.28 -3.21 17.38
CA ALA A 580 -9.66 -2.14 18.29
C ALA A 580 -8.82 -2.20 19.57
N ALA A 581 -7.55 -1.81 19.45
CA ALA A 581 -6.58 -1.81 20.54
C ALA A 581 -7.10 -1.04 21.79
N PRO A 582 -7.33 -1.71 22.94
CA PRO A 582 -8.03 -1.13 24.10
C PRO A 582 -7.26 0.02 24.78
N PHE A 583 -6.03 0.28 24.32
CA PHE A 583 -5.14 1.33 24.79
C PHE A 583 -5.52 2.72 24.24
N TRP A 584 -6.25 2.81 23.13
CA TRP A 584 -6.54 4.08 22.44
C TRP A 584 -7.99 4.18 21.96
N ALA A 585 -8.50 5.40 21.87
CA ALA A 585 -9.84 5.64 21.32
C ALA A 585 -9.77 5.71 19.79
N ASN A 586 -10.72 5.08 19.09
CA ASN A 586 -10.80 5.06 17.62
C ASN A 586 -9.57 4.44 16.92
N SER A 587 -8.91 3.45 17.54
CA SER A 587 -7.90 2.62 16.87
C SER A 587 -8.56 1.54 16.00
N GLY A 588 -8.03 1.30 14.81
CA GLY A 588 -8.26 0.10 14.00
C GLY A 588 -6.93 -0.32 13.40
N ALA A 589 -6.27 -1.32 13.97
CA ALA A 589 -4.92 -1.73 13.55
C ALA A 589 -4.97 -2.99 12.68
N GLU A 590 -4.70 -2.86 11.39
CA GLU A 590 -4.62 -4.00 10.46
C GLU A 590 -3.41 -4.88 10.74
N TYR A 591 -2.34 -4.32 11.32
CA TYR A 591 -1.10 -5.04 11.61
C TYR A 591 -0.62 -4.84 13.05
N LEU A 592 0.09 -5.86 13.54
CA LEU A 592 0.78 -5.88 14.83
C LEU A 592 2.19 -6.40 14.60
N LEU A 593 3.20 -5.62 15.02
CA LEU A 593 4.54 -6.16 15.23
C LEU A 593 4.68 -6.54 16.72
N GLU A 594 4.88 -7.83 16.99
CA GLU A 594 5.18 -8.34 18.33
C GLU A 594 6.44 -9.21 18.26
N GLY A 595 7.43 -8.91 19.10
CA GLY A 595 8.68 -9.68 19.18
C GLY A 595 9.44 -9.86 17.85
N GLY A 596 9.37 -8.86 16.94
CA GLY A 596 10.03 -8.90 15.63
C GLY A 596 9.32 -9.74 14.56
N THR A 597 8.13 -10.28 14.85
CA THR A 597 7.23 -10.88 13.85
C THR A 597 6.11 -9.91 13.52
N LEU A 598 5.84 -9.71 12.23
CA LEU A 598 4.68 -8.96 11.73
C LEU A 598 3.49 -9.90 11.58
N TYR A 599 2.36 -9.48 12.12
CA TYR A 599 1.07 -10.14 12.02
C TYR A 599 0.05 -9.19 11.39
N ARG A 600 -0.94 -9.75 10.69
CA ARG A 600 -2.13 -9.05 10.19
C ARG A 600 -3.35 -9.50 10.97
N TYR A 601 -4.26 -8.58 11.26
CA TYR A 601 -5.52 -8.86 11.93
C TYR A 601 -6.40 -9.75 11.04
N ALA A 602 -6.94 -10.83 11.59
CA ALA A 602 -7.62 -11.89 10.83
C ALA A 602 -9.13 -11.65 10.66
N GLU A 603 -9.72 -10.78 11.47
CA GLU A 603 -11.13 -10.39 11.39
C GLU A 603 -11.30 -9.03 10.68
N LYS A 604 -12.52 -8.69 10.26
CA LYS A 604 -12.77 -7.39 9.62
C LYS A 604 -12.56 -6.22 10.59
N ALA A 605 -13.07 -6.33 11.81
CA ALA A 605 -12.87 -5.38 12.91
C ALA A 605 -13.22 -6.06 14.24
N GLY A 606 -12.52 -5.76 15.34
CA GLY A 606 -12.89 -6.29 16.65
C GLY A 606 -11.83 -6.16 17.75
N THR A 607 -12.15 -6.70 18.94
CA THR A 607 -11.27 -6.76 20.12
C THR A 607 -10.75 -8.18 20.40
N ASN A 608 -11.05 -9.15 19.54
CA ASN A 608 -10.57 -10.53 19.65
C ASN A 608 -9.06 -10.58 19.39
N TRP A 609 -8.32 -11.47 20.07
CA TRP A 609 -6.88 -11.63 19.83
C TRP A 609 -6.61 -12.54 18.62
N SER A 610 -6.93 -12.03 17.43
CA SER A 610 -7.07 -12.80 16.18
C SER A 610 -6.03 -12.35 15.14
N TRP A 611 -4.84 -12.95 15.16
CA TRP A 611 -3.65 -12.48 14.43
C TRP A 611 -3.01 -13.59 13.57
N THR A 612 -2.80 -13.30 12.28
CA THR A 612 -2.16 -14.20 11.31
C THR A 612 -0.76 -13.71 10.97
N LYS A 613 0.27 -14.57 11.04
CA LYS A 613 1.65 -14.19 10.71
C LYS A 613 1.79 -13.79 9.24
N VAL A 614 2.52 -12.70 9.00
CA VAL A 614 2.85 -12.16 7.68
C VAL A 614 4.34 -12.39 7.38
N GLN A 615 5.20 -11.87 8.26
CA GLN A 615 6.65 -11.82 8.01
C GLN A 615 7.42 -11.96 9.32
N ASP A 616 8.63 -12.51 9.26
CA ASP A 616 9.60 -12.49 10.38
C ASP A 616 10.78 -11.58 10.03
N TYR A 617 11.20 -10.73 10.97
CA TYR A 617 12.35 -9.83 10.80
C TYR A 617 13.50 -10.13 11.76
N ARG A 618 13.33 -11.06 12.70
CA ARG A 618 14.34 -11.37 13.75
C ARG A 618 15.69 -11.85 13.22
N ASP A 619 15.67 -12.55 12.08
CA ASP A 619 16.86 -13.12 11.43
C ASP A 619 17.27 -12.30 10.19
N LYS A 620 16.92 -11.00 10.16
CA LYS A 620 17.17 -10.07 9.05
C LYS A 620 17.67 -8.73 9.60
N ASN A 621 18.29 -7.94 8.74
CA ASN A 621 18.75 -6.57 9.07
C ASN A 621 17.59 -5.56 9.27
N ASN A 622 16.37 -6.04 9.55
CA ASN A 622 15.13 -5.29 9.56
C ASN A 622 14.54 -5.09 10.97
N TYR A 623 15.06 -5.74 12.02
CA TYR A 623 14.56 -5.61 13.39
C TYR A 623 15.67 -5.73 14.43
N SER A 624 15.70 -4.79 15.37
CA SER A 624 16.65 -4.72 16.48
C SER A 624 15.90 -4.34 17.76
N VAL A 625 16.22 -4.97 18.89
CA VAL A 625 15.60 -4.65 20.18
C VAL A 625 16.58 -4.86 21.33
N SER A 626 16.50 -3.97 22.31
CA SER A 626 17.30 -3.94 23.53
C SER A 626 16.45 -3.37 24.66
N SER A 627 16.92 -3.46 25.90
CA SER A 627 16.23 -2.90 27.07
C SER A 627 15.93 -1.40 26.99
N THR A 628 16.61 -0.63 26.14
CA THR A 628 16.45 0.84 26.05
C THR A 628 16.05 1.37 24.67
N ASN A 629 16.29 0.63 23.60
CA ASN A 629 15.90 1.01 22.24
C ASN A 629 15.35 -0.20 21.46
N LEU A 630 14.28 0.00 20.68
CA LEU A 630 13.76 -0.92 19.67
C LEU A 630 13.76 -0.20 18.32
N VAL A 631 14.27 -0.81 17.25
CA VAL A 631 14.27 -0.27 15.88
C VAL A 631 13.77 -1.34 14.90
N VAL A 632 12.97 -0.95 13.91
CA VAL A 632 12.46 -1.86 12.87
C VAL A 632 12.27 -1.12 11.55
N ALA A 633 12.49 -1.80 10.42
CA ALA A 633 11.99 -1.38 9.12
C ALA A 633 11.09 -2.46 8.52
N ILE A 634 9.86 -2.07 8.24
CA ILE A 634 8.78 -2.91 7.74
C ILE A 634 8.53 -2.49 6.28
N PRO A 635 8.93 -3.28 5.28
CA PRO A 635 8.68 -2.98 3.87
C PRO A 635 7.20 -2.69 3.60
N PHE A 636 6.86 -1.65 2.84
CA PHE A 636 5.46 -1.33 2.53
C PHE A 636 4.75 -2.49 1.82
N ALA A 637 5.50 -3.26 1.01
CA ALA A 637 5.02 -4.47 0.37
C ALA A 637 4.59 -5.57 1.36
N ASP A 638 5.30 -5.77 2.47
CA ASP A 638 4.89 -6.73 3.52
C ASP A 638 3.58 -6.28 4.22
N MET A 639 3.27 -4.98 4.23
CA MET A 639 2.00 -4.43 4.74
C MET A 639 0.92 -4.26 3.65
N GLY A 640 1.22 -4.54 2.38
CA GLY A 640 0.29 -4.37 1.26
C GLY A 640 -0.10 -2.92 0.96
N VAL A 641 0.81 -1.97 1.21
CA VAL A 641 0.63 -0.53 0.92
C VAL A 641 1.81 0.06 0.11
N THR A 642 1.71 1.33 -0.29
CA THR A 642 2.83 2.16 -0.80
C THR A 642 3.37 3.10 0.28
N LYS A 643 4.50 3.76 -0.02
CA LYS A 643 5.05 4.83 0.83
C LYS A 643 4.03 5.94 1.11
N ASP A 644 3.13 6.23 0.18
CA ASP A 644 2.18 7.36 0.26
C ASP A 644 1.01 7.09 1.22
N ALA A 645 0.84 5.85 1.69
CA ALA A 645 -0.23 5.47 2.60
C ALA A 645 -0.15 6.24 3.94
N VAL A 646 -1.32 6.59 4.48
CA VAL A 646 -1.47 7.32 5.75
C VAL A 646 -1.39 6.32 6.91
N ILE A 647 -0.20 5.74 7.09
CA ILE A 647 0.07 4.79 8.17
C ILE A 647 0.06 5.53 9.51
N LYS A 648 -0.66 4.95 10.48
CA LYS A 648 -0.70 5.34 11.88
C LYS A 648 -0.15 4.24 12.77
N ILE A 649 0.56 4.61 13.83
CA ILE A 649 1.15 3.66 14.77
C ILE A 649 0.91 4.04 16.23
N GLY A 650 0.97 3.02 17.09
CA GLY A 650 0.97 3.16 18.54
C GLY A 650 1.76 2.03 19.17
N TYR A 651 2.54 2.34 20.19
CA TYR A 651 3.40 1.37 20.88
C TYR A 651 2.87 1.05 22.28
N VAL A 652 2.93 -0.23 22.66
CA VAL A 652 2.63 -0.72 24.01
C VAL A 652 3.78 -1.58 24.52
N LEU A 653 4.18 -1.32 25.75
CA LEU A 653 5.07 -2.15 26.54
C LEU A 653 4.29 -2.84 27.66
N ASN A 654 4.47 -4.16 27.78
CA ASN A 654 3.97 -4.99 28.89
C ASN A 654 2.48 -4.74 29.20
N ASP A 655 1.66 -4.64 28.15
CA ASP A 655 0.20 -4.44 28.17
C ASP A 655 -0.29 -3.25 29.03
N SER A 656 0.57 -2.26 29.33
CA SER A 656 0.28 -1.25 30.37
C SER A 656 0.89 0.13 30.12
N VAL A 657 2.12 0.22 29.62
CA VAL A 657 2.76 1.50 29.29
C VAL A 657 2.61 1.74 27.78
N LYS A 658 2.06 2.88 27.37
CA LYS A 658 1.64 3.13 25.98
C LYS A 658 2.08 4.49 25.44
N LEU A 659 2.35 4.53 24.14
CA LEU A 659 2.66 5.74 23.36
C LEU A 659 1.73 5.82 22.12
N PRO A 660 0.85 6.83 22.02
CA PRO A 660 0.70 7.96 22.95
C PRO A 660 0.06 7.57 24.29
N ALA A 661 0.38 8.33 25.35
CA ALA A 661 -0.21 8.12 26.68
C ALA A 661 -1.74 8.34 26.70
N SER A 662 -2.28 9.11 25.75
CA SER A 662 -3.71 9.40 25.60
C SER A 662 -4.05 9.73 24.13
N GLY A 663 -5.28 9.43 23.69
CA GLY A 663 -5.76 9.77 22.35
C GLY A 663 -5.93 8.54 21.44
N SER A 664 -5.41 8.66 20.21
CA SER A 664 -5.53 7.70 19.10
C SER A 664 -4.15 7.34 18.54
N LEU A 665 -4.07 6.37 17.63
CA LEU A 665 -2.85 6.04 16.88
C LEU A 665 -2.35 7.25 16.06
N LEU A 666 -1.04 7.37 15.88
CA LEU A 666 -0.34 8.57 15.39
C LEU A 666 0.21 8.39 13.99
N SER A 667 -0.08 9.33 13.08
CA SER A 667 0.39 9.28 11.69
C SER A 667 1.92 9.34 11.58
N VAL A 668 2.47 8.61 10.62
CA VAL A 668 3.91 8.56 10.34
C VAL A 668 4.26 9.43 9.13
N ASN A 669 5.34 10.21 9.24
CA ASN A 669 5.83 11.13 8.20
C ASN A 669 6.79 10.42 7.21
N GLU A 670 7.11 11.06 6.09
CA GLU A 670 8.10 10.57 5.11
C GLU A 670 9.53 11.06 5.39
N VAL A 671 10.51 10.56 4.62
CA VAL A 671 11.95 10.84 4.77
C VAL A 671 12.48 11.87 3.77
N SER A 672 13.23 12.81 4.34
CA SER A 672 14.29 13.60 3.72
C SER A 672 15.38 12.89 2.92
N ASP A 673 15.21 12.77 1.60
CA ASP A 673 16.31 13.19 0.72
C ASP A 673 16.72 14.65 1.09
N SER A 674 17.81 14.91 1.84
CA SER A 674 18.46 16.25 1.91
C SER A 674 19.81 16.33 2.70
N ILE A 675 21.00 16.39 2.05
CA ILE A 675 22.31 16.83 2.60
C ILE A 675 23.24 17.45 1.51
N PRO A 676 24.01 18.55 1.76
CA PRO A 676 24.82 19.23 0.74
C PRO A 676 26.28 18.77 0.54
N THR A 677 26.86 19.13 -0.61
CA THR A 677 28.28 19.56 -0.74
C THR A 677 28.43 20.77 -1.70
N PRO A 678 29.52 21.58 -1.61
CA PRO A 678 29.66 22.88 -2.30
C PRO A 678 30.63 22.90 -3.52
N THR A 679 30.75 24.06 -4.19
CA THR A 679 31.38 24.29 -5.52
C THR A 679 32.61 25.28 -5.48
N PRO A 680 33.31 25.63 -6.60
CA PRO A 680 34.79 25.80 -6.68
C PRO A 680 35.29 27.27 -6.50
N GLU A 681 36.56 27.70 -6.68
CA GLU A 681 37.74 27.33 -7.51
C GLU A 681 39.08 27.76 -6.81
N PRO A 682 40.33 27.54 -7.33
CA PRO A 682 40.75 27.00 -8.63
C PRO A 682 41.78 25.84 -8.61
N THR A 683 42.10 25.32 -9.80
CA THR A 683 43.07 24.25 -10.15
C THR A 683 44.55 24.69 -9.97
N PRO A 684 45.56 23.84 -9.61
CA PRO A 684 45.62 22.36 -9.68
C PRO A 684 46.02 21.56 -8.40
N THR A 685 45.52 20.32 -8.35
CA THR A 685 46.22 19.04 -8.04
C THR A 685 47.44 19.07 -7.09
N PRO A 686 47.39 18.40 -5.91
CA PRO A 686 47.41 16.92 -5.92
C PRO A 686 46.44 16.20 -4.96
N THR A 687 46.16 14.93 -5.32
CA THR A 687 45.31 13.98 -4.59
C THR A 687 45.86 13.61 -3.20
N PRO A 688 45.08 13.73 -2.11
CA PRO A 688 45.36 13.06 -0.86
C PRO A 688 45.08 11.55 -0.98
N THR A 689 46.06 10.71 -0.65
CA THR A 689 45.92 9.24 -0.65
C THR A 689 44.99 8.78 0.47
N PRO A 690 44.16 7.72 0.29
CA PRO A 690 43.43 7.09 1.38
C PRO A 690 44.35 6.64 2.52
N GLY A 691 43.85 6.70 3.76
CA GLY A 691 44.59 6.21 4.94
C GLY A 691 44.85 4.70 4.89
N PRO A 692 45.92 4.20 5.52
CA PRO A 692 46.27 2.78 5.47
C PRO A 692 45.26 1.91 6.23
N ALA A 693 45.01 0.71 5.70
CA ALA A 693 44.16 -0.29 6.35
C ALA A 693 44.81 -0.86 7.63
N ILE A 694 43.99 -1.14 8.64
CA ILE A 694 44.43 -1.77 9.90
C ILE A 694 44.64 -3.27 9.66
N ASN A 695 45.88 -3.74 9.84
CA ASN A 695 46.25 -5.15 9.66
C ASN A 695 46.73 -5.73 10.99
N ILE A 696 45.85 -6.46 11.68
CA ILE A 696 46.15 -7.10 12.97
C ILE A 696 46.79 -8.48 12.78
N SER A 697 47.87 -8.72 13.52
CA SER A 697 48.58 -10.00 13.66
C SER A 697 48.32 -10.63 15.03
N ILE A 698 48.67 -11.91 15.18
CA ILE A 698 48.58 -12.65 16.45
C ILE A 698 49.98 -13.18 16.79
N ASP A 699 50.84 -12.30 17.28
CA ASP A 699 52.24 -12.59 17.64
C ASP A 699 52.61 -12.14 19.06
N GLY A 700 51.72 -11.42 19.75
CA GLY A 700 51.90 -10.84 21.08
C GLY A 700 52.72 -9.56 21.08
N ASN A 701 52.56 -8.70 20.07
CA ASN A 701 53.16 -7.37 19.95
C ASN A 701 52.08 -6.32 19.61
N ALA A 702 51.42 -5.81 20.65
CA ALA A 702 50.22 -4.97 20.57
C ALA A 702 50.36 -3.57 19.90
N ALA A 703 51.41 -3.31 19.11
CA ALA A 703 51.66 -2.03 18.45
C ALA A 703 50.84 -1.85 17.15
N ASP A 704 50.49 -2.94 16.45
CA ASP A 704 49.56 -2.91 15.31
C ASP A 704 48.13 -2.55 15.74
N TRP A 705 47.80 -2.75 17.03
CA TRP A 705 46.57 -2.30 17.66
C TRP A 705 46.54 -0.80 18.03
N ASP A 706 47.60 -0.01 17.85
CA ASP A 706 47.65 1.37 18.37
C ASP A 706 46.58 2.31 17.76
N THR A 707 46.16 2.05 16.52
CA THR A 707 45.05 2.77 15.87
C THR A 707 43.66 2.27 16.29
N VAL A 708 43.58 1.09 16.92
CA VAL A 708 42.33 0.55 17.49
C VAL A 708 42.11 1.14 18.87
N ALA A 709 40.96 1.80 19.07
CA ALA A 709 40.60 2.40 20.34
C ALA A 709 40.44 1.36 21.45
N SER A 710 40.73 1.73 22.70
CA SER A 710 40.43 0.91 23.88
C SER A 710 38.92 0.84 24.10
N GLY A 711 38.31 -0.32 23.86
CA GLY A 711 36.89 -0.56 24.13
C GLY A 711 36.58 -0.59 25.62
N GLY A 712 37.50 -1.16 26.42
CA GLY A 712 37.40 -1.17 27.88
C GLY A 712 38.75 -0.99 28.57
N THR A 713 38.72 -0.47 29.80
CA THR A 713 39.88 -0.38 30.70
C THR A 713 39.57 -1.03 32.04
N GLY A 714 40.60 -1.63 32.65
CA GLY A 714 40.53 -2.36 33.91
C GLY A 714 41.39 -1.71 34.99
N THR A 715 41.00 -1.89 36.25
CA THR A 715 41.62 -1.25 37.41
C THR A 715 42.57 -2.15 38.21
N LEU A 716 42.75 -3.41 37.79
CA LEU A 716 43.60 -4.41 38.45
C LEU A 716 44.72 -4.90 37.52
N LEU A 717 44.81 -6.21 37.27
CA LEU A 717 45.91 -6.82 36.52
C LEU A 717 45.58 -6.96 35.04
N ALA A 718 44.31 -7.20 34.68
CA ALA A 718 43.81 -6.81 33.36
C ALA A 718 43.66 -5.27 33.31
N LYS A 719 44.24 -4.61 32.29
CA LYS A 719 44.28 -3.14 32.19
C LYS A 719 43.60 -2.54 30.95
N THR A 720 43.72 -3.18 29.79
CA THR A 720 43.13 -2.69 28.53
C THR A 720 42.53 -3.83 27.74
N LEU A 721 41.32 -3.66 27.20
CA LEU A 721 40.67 -4.57 26.27
C LEU A 721 40.39 -3.80 24.95
N LYS A 722 41.00 -4.26 23.85
CA LYS A 722 40.74 -3.76 22.49
C LYS A 722 40.09 -4.87 21.66
N LEU A 723 39.13 -4.48 20.83
CA LEU A 723 38.45 -5.35 19.89
C LEU A 723 38.51 -4.70 18.51
N TYR A 724 38.73 -5.53 17.49
CA TYR A 724 38.64 -5.15 16.08
C TYR A 724 38.00 -6.30 15.31
N SER A 725 37.39 -6.00 14.16
CA SER A 725 36.82 -7.00 13.28
C SER A 725 36.98 -6.60 11.83
N ASN A 726 37.17 -7.60 10.97
CA ASN A 726 36.91 -7.48 9.54
C ASN A 726 35.83 -8.49 9.14
N ASP A 727 35.46 -8.47 7.85
CA ASP A 727 34.39 -9.27 7.24
C ASP A 727 34.50 -10.79 7.46
N SER A 728 35.63 -11.28 7.97
CA SER A 728 35.91 -12.71 8.18
C SER A 728 36.27 -13.10 9.61
N SER A 729 36.64 -12.16 10.48
CA SER A 729 37.26 -12.48 11.77
C SER A 729 37.08 -11.40 12.83
N LEU A 730 36.76 -11.85 14.05
CA LEU A 730 36.88 -11.09 15.28
C LEU A 730 38.31 -11.20 15.80
N PHE A 731 38.90 -10.06 16.14
CA PHE A 731 40.19 -9.96 16.81
C PHE A 731 39.96 -9.44 18.22
N LEU A 732 40.61 -10.07 19.21
CA LEU A 732 40.57 -9.71 20.62
C LEU A 732 42.00 -9.46 21.13
N LEU A 733 42.20 -8.37 21.87
CA LEU A 733 43.43 -8.08 22.60
C LEU A 733 43.10 -7.73 24.05
N VAL A 734 43.77 -8.37 25.02
CA VAL A 734 43.86 -7.85 26.39
C VAL A 734 45.32 -7.61 26.78
N GLN A 735 45.58 -6.45 27.37
CA GLN A 735 46.89 -6.05 27.91
C GLN A 735 46.80 -5.90 29.44
N GLY A 736 47.88 -6.24 30.15
CA GLY A 736 47.89 -6.32 31.60
C GLY A 736 49.16 -6.92 32.19
N ASP A 737 49.03 -7.56 33.34
CA ASP A 737 50.08 -8.30 34.05
C ASP A 737 49.58 -9.69 34.49
N GLN A 738 50.48 -10.67 34.54
CA GLN A 738 50.19 -12.07 34.95
C GLN A 738 49.00 -12.70 34.18
N LEU A 739 48.86 -12.40 32.89
CA LEU A 739 47.72 -12.82 32.07
C LEU A 739 47.72 -14.31 31.72
N THR A 740 48.86 -15.02 31.78
CA THR A 740 48.96 -16.48 31.60
C THR A 740 48.47 -17.31 32.80
N ALA A 741 47.84 -16.67 33.78
CA ALA A 741 46.89 -17.36 34.65
C ALA A 741 45.68 -17.86 33.84
N LYS A 742 44.72 -18.55 34.46
CA LYS A 742 43.51 -18.99 33.75
C LYS A 742 42.83 -17.76 33.11
N SER A 743 42.62 -17.79 31.81
CA SER A 743 42.23 -16.62 31.01
C SER A 743 40.94 -16.92 30.24
N GLN A 744 39.95 -16.04 30.35
CA GLN A 744 38.59 -16.30 29.88
C GLN A 744 38.06 -15.08 29.12
N PHE A 745 37.78 -15.23 27.82
CA PHE A 745 36.89 -14.30 27.11
C PHE A 745 35.49 -14.89 27.08
N PHE A 746 34.57 -14.26 27.81
CA PHE A 746 33.15 -14.53 27.69
C PHE A 746 32.57 -13.64 26.58
N ILE A 747 31.98 -14.26 25.56
CA ILE A 747 31.37 -13.58 24.42
C ILE A 747 29.87 -13.81 24.50
N ASN A 748 29.14 -12.72 24.76
CA ASN A 748 27.72 -12.64 24.48
C ASN A 748 27.58 -12.23 23.00
N SER A 749 27.00 -13.13 22.19
CA SER A 749 26.99 -13.04 20.73
C SER A 749 25.69 -12.49 20.15
N ASP A 750 24.57 -12.66 20.86
CA ASP A 750 23.27 -12.05 20.50
C ASP A 750 22.99 -10.72 21.22
N ASN A 751 23.88 -10.31 22.13
CA ASN A 751 23.85 -9.10 22.98
C ASN A 751 22.70 -9.06 24.00
N ARG A 752 22.12 -10.20 24.36
CA ARG A 752 21.00 -10.31 25.32
C ARG A 752 21.47 -10.84 26.67
N SER A 753 21.01 -10.26 27.76
CA SER A 753 21.38 -10.72 29.11
C SER A 753 20.65 -12.00 29.52
N GLU A 754 19.65 -12.44 28.76
CA GLU A 754 18.66 -13.45 29.13
C GLU A 754 19.03 -14.86 28.62
N THR A 755 19.79 -14.93 27.53
CA THR A 755 20.22 -16.13 26.80
C THR A 755 21.71 -16.38 27.05
N GLY A 756 22.13 -17.62 27.36
CA GLY A 756 23.54 -17.91 27.64
C GLY A 756 23.95 -17.80 29.12
N TYR A 757 25.25 -17.92 29.40
CA TYR A 757 25.79 -18.00 30.78
C TYR A 757 25.76 -16.66 31.51
N GLN A 758 25.32 -16.67 32.77
CA GLN A 758 25.21 -15.50 33.64
C GLN A 758 26.56 -15.19 34.31
N VAL A 759 27.44 -14.52 33.55
CA VAL A 759 28.77 -14.10 34.03
C VAL A 759 28.63 -13.14 35.21
N LYS A 760 29.09 -13.58 36.39
CA LYS A 760 28.83 -12.89 37.65
C LYS A 760 29.47 -11.50 37.69
N ASN A 761 28.65 -10.49 38.04
CA ASN A 761 29.04 -9.08 38.13
C ASN A 761 29.58 -8.49 36.81
N SER A 762 29.27 -9.08 35.65
CA SER A 762 29.72 -8.62 34.33
C SER A 762 28.58 -8.01 33.51
N SER A 763 28.92 -7.13 32.56
CA SER A 763 27.98 -6.70 31.50
C SER A 763 27.88 -7.69 30.33
N THR A 764 28.54 -8.86 30.41
CA THR A 764 28.26 -10.05 29.59
C THR A 764 27.48 -11.12 30.37
N ALA A 765 26.52 -10.70 31.18
CA ALA A 765 25.35 -11.55 31.42
C ALA A 765 24.85 -12.09 30.06
N GLY A 766 24.46 -13.35 30.02
CA GLY A 766 24.07 -14.02 28.79
C GLY A 766 25.20 -14.34 27.80
N SER A 767 26.31 -14.94 28.26
CA SER A 767 27.40 -15.33 27.36
C SER A 767 27.14 -16.65 26.63
N ASP A 768 26.95 -16.62 25.32
CA ASP A 768 26.80 -17.79 24.45
C ASP A 768 28.09 -18.62 24.32
N TYR A 769 29.24 -17.95 24.32
CA TYR A 769 30.54 -18.57 24.09
C TYR A 769 31.56 -18.19 25.16
N LEU A 770 32.48 -19.12 25.39
CA LEU A 770 33.63 -18.96 26.28
C LEU A 770 34.89 -19.39 25.54
N ILE A 771 35.89 -18.52 25.47
CA ILE A 771 37.26 -18.87 25.09
C ILE A 771 38.07 -18.96 26.38
N GLU A 772 38.29 -20.18 26.88
CA GLU A 772 39.10 -20.44 28.07
C GLU A 772 40.48 -20.96 27.66
N ASN A 773 41.55 -20.22 27.97
CA ASN A 773 42.94 -20.53 27.62
C ASN A 773 43.16 -20.91 26.13
N GLY A 774 42.40 -20.28 25.22
CA GLY A 774 42.47 -20.53 23.78
C GLY A 774 41.61 -21.68 23.27
N VAL A 775 40.73 -22.25 24.10
CA VAL A 775 39.75 -23.27 23.70
C VAL A 775 38.35 -22.65 23.67
N LEU A 776 37.66 -22.75 22.53
CA LEU A 776 36.32 -22.19 22.31
C LEU A 776 35.24 -23.21 22.69
N TYR A 777 34.29 -22.78 23.51
CA TYR A 777 33.12 -23.52 23.96
C TYR A 777 31.84 -22.74 23.67
N ARG A 778 30.74 -23.44 23.41
CA ARG A 778 29.37 -22.90 23.40
C ARG A 778 28.63 -23.30 24.68
N TYR A 779 27.79 -22.42 25.18
CA TYR A 779 27.00 -22.68 26.37
C TYR A 779 25.90 -23.74 26.10
N SER A 780 25.62 -24.56 27.10
CA SER A 780 24.62 -25.63 27.03
C SER A 780 23.80 -25.79 28.32
N GLY A 781 23.81 -24.78 29.19
CA GLY A 781 23.10 -24.77 30.48
C GLY A 781 21.83 -23.90 30.52
N THR A 782 21.32 -23.68 31.73
CA THR A 782 20.08 -22.95 32.07
C THR A 782 20.42 -21.60 32.73
N GLY A 783 21.32 -20.84 32.12
CA GLY A 783 21.82 -19.55 32.61
C GLY A 783 22.87 -19.60 33.72
N THR A 784 22.61 -20.26 34.85
CA THR A 784 23.46 -20.15 36.06
C THR A 784 24.42 -21.31 36.32
N ASN A 785 24.22 -22.47 35.69
CA ASN A 785 25.08 -23.64 35.86
C ASN A 785 26.27 -23.61 34.89
N TRP A 786 27.43 -24.12 35.33
CA TRP A 786 28.63 -24.18 34.48
C TRP A 786 28.57 -25.37 33.51
N ALA A 787 27.87 -25.19 32.37
CA ALA A 787 27.68 -26.19 31.33
C ALA A 787 28.15 -25.65 29.96
N TRP A 788 29.31 -26.14 29.51
CA TRP A 788 30.03 -25.66 28.35
C TRP A 788 30.44 -26.81 27.43
N SER A 789 29.98 -26.77 26.17
CA SER A 789 30.27 -27.76 25.13
C SER A 789 31.40 -27.26 24.24
N LYS A 790 32.52 -27.99 24.15
CA LYS A 790 33.67 -27.58 23.33
C LYS A 790 33.32 -27.57 21.84
N ILE A 791 33.70 -26.49 21.15
CA ILE A 791 33.68 -26.39 19.68
C ILE A 791 35.05 -26.77 19.13
N THR A 792 36.08 -25.98 19.44
CA THR A 792 37.42 -26.11 18.85
C THR A 792 38.51 -25.60 19.80
N ALA A 793 39.78 -25.76 19.44
CA ALA A 793 40.92 -25.26 20.19
C ALA A 793 41.89 -24.50 19.28
N TYR A 794 42.08 -23.21 19.56
CA TYR A 794 43.07 -22.35 18.92
C TYR A 794 44.39 -22.30 19.68
N SER A 795 44.43 -22.77 20.94
CA SER A 795 45.63 -22.96 21.75
C SER A 795 46.69 -23.78 21.00
N GLY A 796 47.85 -23.18 20.69
CA GLY A 796 48.91 -23.82 19.90
C GLY A 796 48.78 -23.67 18.38
N THR A 797 47.85 -22.83 17.92
CA THR A 797 47.68 -22.42 16.52
C THR A 797 48.00 -20.91 16.36
N PRO A 798 48.22 -20.39 15.14
CA PRO A 798 48.38 -18.95 14.90
C PRO A 798 47.16 -18.07 15.23
N ASN A 799 46.04 -18.65 15.71
CA ASN A 799 44.83 -17.92 16.06
C ASN A 799 44.71 -17.54 17.54
N TYR A 800 45.61 -18.00 18.43
CA TYR A 800 45.59 -17.62 19.85
C TYR A 800 46.98 -17.66 20.48
N LEU A 801 47.38 -16.56 21.11
CA LEU A 801 48.68 -16.43 21.79
C LEU A 801 48.51 -15.71 23.13
N ALA A 802 49.12 -16.27 24.18
CA ALA A 802 49.12 -15.70 25.53
C ALA A 802 50.56 -15.55 26.07
N LYS A 803 50.92 -14.32 26.46
CA LYS A 803 52.15 -13.93 27.17
C LYS A 803 51.76 -13.34 28.53
N LEU A 804 52.74 -13.19 29.44
CA LEU A 804 52.48 -12.67 30.79
C LEU A 804 51.81 -11.28 30.81
N THR A 805 51.96 -10.47 29.77
CA THR A 805 51.45 -9.09 29.70
C THR A 805 50.45 -8.83 28.58
N VAL A 806 50.22 -9.79 27.67
CA VAL A 806 49.31 -9.65 26.53
C VAL A 806 48.70 -10.99 26.12
N ILE A 807 47.41 -10.99 25.77
CA ILE A 807 46.75 -12.10 25.07
C ILE A 807 46.09 -11.56 23.81
N GLU A 808 46.32 -12.25 22.70
CA GLU A 808 45.75 -11.96 21.39
C GLU A 808 45.00 -13.19 20.87
N ALA A 809 43.82 -12.98 20.28
CA ALA A 809 43.02 -14.03 19.67
C ALA A 809 42.39 -13.57 18.36
N ARG A 810 42.42 -14.42 17.33
CA ARG A 810 41.67 -14.26 16.08
C ARG A 810 40.67 -15.42 15.96
N ILE A 811 39.38 -15.08 15.97
CA ILE A 811 38.28 -16.04 15.90
C ILE A 811 37.52 -15.82 14.59
N PRO A 812 37.40 -16.84 13.71
CA PRO A 812 36.54 -16.74 12.53
C PRO A 812 35.09 -16.45 12.97
N LEU A 813 34.44 -15.48 12.32
CA LEU A 813 33.07 -15.09 12.70
C LEU A 813 32.08 -16.26 12.56
N THR A 814 32.31 -17.15 11.60
CA THR A 814 31.57 -18.40 11.39
C THR A 814 31.56 -19.31 12.62
N ASP A 815 32.65 -19.36 13.39
CA ASP A 815 32.78 -20.26 14.55
C ASP A 815 32.03 -19.72 15.79
N LEU A 816 31.56 -18.47 15.70
CA LEU A 816 30.66 -17.81 16.65
C LEU A 816 29.24 -17.63 16.09
N GLY A 817 29.01 -17.90 14.80
CA GLY A 817 27.74 -17.66 14.10
C GLY A 817 27.45 -16.18 13.80
N LEU A 818 28.49 -15.37 13.62
CA LEU A 818 28.43 -13.92 13.45
C LEU A 818 28.71 -13.45 12.01
N VAL A 819 28.24 -12.24 11.68
CA VAL A 819 28.48 -11.49 10.43
C VAL A 819 28.71 -10.00 10.71
N SER A 820 29.02 -9.22 9.67
CA SER A 820 29.10 -7.76 9.78
C SER A 820 27.75 -7.14 10.14
N GLY A 821 27.74 -6.10 10.98
CA GLY A 821 26.55 -5.53 11.62
C GLY A 821 26.22 -6.14 12.99
N ASN A 822 26.65 -7.37 13.31
CA ASN A 822 26.45 -7.92 14.65
C ASN A 822 27.18 -7.07 15.69
N THR A 823 26.47 -6.70 16.76
CA THR A 823 27.07 -6.08 17.93
C THR A 823 27.20 -7.09 19.04
N ILE A 824 28.43 -7.35 19.51
CA ILE A 824 28.73 -8.31 20.57
C ILE A 824 29.19 -7.61 21.84
N ARG A 825 29.02 -8.26 22.99
CA ARG A 825 29.74 -7.89 24.22
C ARG A 825 30.78 -8.94 24.53
N VAL A 826 31.98 -8.49 24.86
CA VAL A 826 33.07 -9.36 25.30
C VAL A 826 33.57 -8.88 26.65
N THR A 827 33.69 -9.82 27.57
CA THR A 827 34.34 -9.61 28.86
C THR A 827 35.53 -10.54 28.97
N PHE A 828 36.70 -9.96 29.23
CA PHE A 828 37.84 -10.71 29.72
C PHE A 828 37.74 -10.84 31.25
N ILE A 829 37.88 -12.06 31.77
CA ILE A 829 38.06 -12.33 33.21
C ILE A 829 39.40 -13.04 33.41
N ARG A 830 40.18 -12.58 34.39
CA ARG A 830 41.44 -13.23 34.79
C ARG A 830 41.23 -14.09 36.03
N ASN A 831 41.63 -15.36 35.93
CA ASN A 831 41.73 -16.33 37.02
C ASN A 831 40.43 -16.51 37.86
N ASP A 832 39.28 -16.63 37.18
CA ASP A 832 37.93 -16.70 37.77
C ASP A 832 37.58 -15.52 38.73
N ASN A 833 38.39 -14.46 38.74
CA ASN A 833 38.22 -13.32 39.64
C ASN A 833 37.32 -12.26 39.00
N ASN A 834 36.04 -12.25 39.40
CA ASN A 834 35.02 -11.30 38.93
C ASN A 834 35.27 -9.83 39.32
N SER A 835 36.40 -9.49 39.95
CA SER A 835 36.89 -8.11 40.12
C SER A 835 38.07 -7.75 39.19
N ASP A 836 38.76 -8.75 38.63
CA ASP A 836 39.90 -8.61 37.70
C ASP A 836 39.40 -8.89 36.28
N GLN A 837 38.40 -8.09 35.86
CA GLN A 837 37.68 -8.20 34.60
C GLN A 837 37.63 -6.88 33.83
N ILE A 838 37.47 -6.96 32.51
CA ILE A 838 37.19 -5.82 31.62
C ILE A 838 36.09 -6.23 30.66
N SER A 839 35.07 -5.39 30.51
CA SER A 839 33.96 -5.59 29.58
C SER A 839 33.93 -4.49 28.52
N THR A 840 33.54 -4.82 27.29
CA THR A 840 33.29 -3.85 26.22
C THR A 840 32.24 -4.33 25.24
N LEU A 841 31.65 -3.39 24.51
CA LEU A 841 30.88 -3.61 23.30
C LEU A 841 31.81 -3.54 22.08
N LEU A 842 31.53 -4.32 21.03
CA LEU A 842 32.01 -4.05 19.67
C LEU A 842 30.84 -4.25 18.70
N SER A 843 30.54 -3.24 17.90
CA SER A 843 29.77 -3.40 16.67
C SER A 843 30.72 -3.80 15.54
N ILE A 844 30.50 -4.96 14.92
CA ILE A 844 31.35 -5.48 13.84
C ILE A 844 31.07 -4.65 12.58
N SER A 845 32.02 -3.83 12.15
CA SER A 845 31.82 -2.90 11.02
C SER A 845 33.08 -2.62 10.20
N THR A 846 32.88 -1.94 9.07
CA THR A 846 33.90 -1.26 8.24
C THR A 846 33.81 0.27 8.46
N ALA A 847 34.88 1.08 8.23
CA ALA A 847 35.03 2.39 8.93
C ALA A 847 35.76 3.55 8.19
N THR A 848 35.41 4.82 8.48
CA THR A 848 36.24 6.10 8.49
C THR A 848 35.41 7.36 8.94
N ALA A 849 35.98 8.59 9.14
CA ALA A 849 35.39 9.71 9.97
C ALA A 849 35.65 11.23 9.56
N THR A 850 35.11 12.24 10.30
CA THR A 850 34.85 13.69 9.84
C THR A 850 34.80 14.85 10.92
N PRO A 851 34.88 16.19 10.57
CA PRO A 851 34.61 17.42 11.44
C PRO A 851 33.70 18.61 10.88
N THR A 852 33.64 19.87 11.47
CA THR A 852 32.38 20.72 11.75
C THR A 852 32.33 22.32 11.50
N PRO A 853 31.14 23.07 11.39
CA PRO A 853 30.89 24.53 10.95
C PRO A 853 29.80 25.49 11.68
N THR A 854 29.15 26.55 11.05
CA THR A 854 28.17 27.63 11.62
C THR A 854 27.06 28.38 10.69
N PRO A 855 26.11 29.30 11.16
CA PRO A 855 24.90 29.93 10.42
C PRO A 855 24.31 31.43 10.69
N GLU A 856 23.13 31.87 10.09
CA GLU A 856 21.99 32.87 10.49
C GLU A 856 21.25 34.03 9.58
N PRO A 857 20.71 35.27 9.98
CA PRO A 857 19.39 35.93 9.51
C PRO A 857 19.16 37.54 9.43
N ALA A 858 18.11 38.32 8.93
CA ALA A 858 16.89 38.30 7.99
C ALA A 858 16.19 39.75 7.71
N PRO A 859 15.30 40.09 6.65
CA PRO A 859 14.33 41.20 6.02
C PRO A 859 12.89 41.98 6.20
N THR A 860 12.61 43.27 6.64
CA THR A 860 11.18 43.87 6.91
C THR A 860 10.47 44.98 6.00
N PRO A 861 9.20 45.54 6.21
CA PRO A 861 7.94 45.31 5.40
C PRO A 861 7.07 46.52 4.87
N THR A 862 5.95 46.25 4.15
CA THR A 862 4.59 46.89 4.33
C THR A 862 3.39 46.21 3.58
N PRO A 863 2.08 46.44 3.93
CA PRO A 863 0.88 45.83 3.29
C PRO A 863 -0.20 46.79 2.70
N ALA A 864 -1.09 46.30 1.81
CA ALA A 864 -2.27 47.00 1.23
C ALA A 864 -3.31 46.03 0.54
N PRO A 865 -4.52 46.48 0.05
CA PRO A 865 -5.73 45.63 -0.11
C PRO A 865 -6.33 45.38 -1.55
N ALA A 866 -7.10 44.29 -1.69
CA ALA A 866 -7.37 43.50 -2.93
C ALA A 866 -8.16 44.12 -4.13
N PRO A 867 -7.54 44.26 -5.33
CA PRO A 867 -8.17 44.62 -6.61
C PRO A 867 -8.49 43.38 -7.49
N THR A 868 -8.92 43.57 -8.75
CA THR A 868 -8.69 42.58 -9.83
C THR A 868 -7.31 42.79 -10.41
N ILE A 869 -6.44 41.79 -10.28
CA ILE A 869 -4.99 42.04 -10.21
C ILE A 869 -4.35 41.71 -11.55
N SER A 870 -4.19 42.75 -12.38
CA SER A 870 -3.60 42.68 -13.71
C SER A 870 -2.12 43.04 -13.60
N ILE A 871 -1.30 42.06 -13.23
CA ILE A 871 0.13 42.25 -12.95
C ILE A 871 0.94 42.39 -14.23
N SER A 872 1.65 43.51 -14.31
CA SER A 872 2.73 43.81 -15.26
C SER A 872 4.04 43.16 -14.80
N ILE A 873 4.98 42.98 -15.72
CA ILE A 873 6.38 42.63 -15.41
C ILE A 873 7.24 43.70 -16.08
N ASP A 874 7.20 44.91 -15.52
CA ASP A 874 7.80 46.12 -16.10
C ASP A 874 8.69 46.89 -15.12
N GLY A 875 8.69 46.50 -13.84
CA GLY A 875 9.52 47.06 -12.78
C GLY A 875 8.81 48.13 -11.95
N ASN A 876 7.55 48.46 -12.25
CA ASN A 876 6.74 49.32 -11.41
C ASN A 876 5.71 48.53 -10.59
N ALA A 877 6.03 48.30 -9.32
CA ALA A 877 5.19 47.60 -8.34
C ALA A 877 3.86 48.32 -7.96
N ASP A 878 3.42 49.32 -8.72
CA ASP A 878 2.20 50.09 -8.44
C ASP A 878 0.91 49.29 -8.68
N ASP A 879 0.87 48.36 -9.64
CA ASP A 879 -0.33 47.55 -9.89
C ASP A 879 -0.52 46.44 -8.83
N TRP A 880 0.58 46.02 -8.20
CA TRP A 880 0.61 45.20 -6.98
C TRP A 880 0.15 45.93 -5.72
N ASN A 881 -0.20 47.22 -5.75
CA ASN A 881 -0.55 48.00 -4.56
C ASN A 881 -1.70 47.39 -3.74
N GLY A 882 -2.48 46.45 -4.29
CA GLY A 882 -3.52 45.77 -3.55
C GLY A 882 -3.31 44.27 -3.27
N ILE A 883 -2.21 43.65 -3.71
CA ILE A 883 -1.87 42.30 -3.25
C ILE A 883 -1.50 42.34 -1.78
N SER A 884 -2.15 41.49 -0.97
CA SER A 884 -1.73 41.22 0.40
C SER A 884 -0.34 40.57 0.39
N LYS A 885 0.63 41.22 1.04
CA LYS A 885 2.01 40.72 1.13
C LYS A 885 2.11 39.38 1.88
N ALA A 886 3.04 38.55 1.42
CA ALA A 886 3.28 37.22 1.95
C ALA A 886 4.38 37.19 3.02
N GLY A 887 5.55 37.83 2.82
CA GLY A 887 6.72 37.67 3.73
C GLY A 887 7.67 38.88 3.89
N THR A 888 8.42 38.91 5.02
CA THR A 888 9.27 39.96 5.67
C THR A 888 10.18 39.48 6.88
N GLY A 889 10.78 40.33 7.76
CA GLY A 889 12.02 40.05 8.58
C GLY A 889 12.77 41.27 9.26
N THR A 890 14.02 41.64 8.86
CA THR A 890 14.87 42.87 9.13
C THR A 890 15.55 43.63 7.92
N LEU A 891 16.58 43.10 7.20
CA LEU A 891 17.58 43.81 6.33
C LEU A 891 17.18 44.39 4.92
N MET A 892 17.80 44.07 3.76
CA MET A 892 17.74 44.86 2.48
C MET A 892 16.56 44.52 1.54
N ALA A 893 16.26 43.24 1.30
CA ALA A 893 15.17 42.82 0.40
C ALA A 893 13.79 42.86 1.11
N LYS A 894 13.07 43.97 1.03
CA LYS A 894 12.06 44.40 2.01
C LYS A 894 10.74 43.63 2.02
N THR A 895 10.11 43.30 0.89
CA THR A 895 8.71 42.82 0.89
C THR A 895 8.40 41.89 -0.27
N LEU A 896 7.81 40.72 0.04
CA LEU A 896 7.36 39.69 -0.92
C LEU A 896 5.83 39.70 -1.09
N LYS A 897 5.36 39.59 -2.33
CA LYS A 897 3.94 39.49 -2.73
C LYS A 897 3.74 38.35 -3.74
N LEU A 898 2.55 37.73 -3.73
CA LEU A 898 2.19 36.58 -4.58
C LEU A 898 0.77 36.64 -5.13
N TYR A 899 0.58 36.13 -6.34
CA TYR A 899 -0.71 35.92 -6.99
C TYR A 899 -0.64 34.74 -7.97
N ASN A 900 -1.70 33.93 -8.06
CA ASN A 900 -1.85 32.98 -9.17
C ASN A 900 -3.08 33.33 -10.02
N LYS A 901 -2.98 33.09 -11.32
CA LYS A 901 -4.10 33.21 -12.24
C LYS A 901 -3.85 32.37 -13.49
N ASP A 902 -4.90 31.71 -13.97
CA ASP A 902 -4.83 30.79 -15.11
C ASP A 902 -3.69 29.77 -14.85
N SER A 903 -2.87 29.44 -15.85
CA SER A 903 -1.72 28.52 -15.68
C SER A 903 -0.46 29.17 -15.09
N SER A 904 -0.52 30.41 -14.57
CA SER A 904 0.66 31.19 -14.17
C SER A 904 0.70 31.60 -12.69
N LEU A 905 1.91 31.58 -12.13
CA LEU A 905 2.27 32.18 -10.84
C LEU A 905 3.00 33.51 -11.06
N TYR A 906 2.67 34.52 -10.27
CA TYR A 906 3.26 35.86 -10.32
C TYR A 906 3.92 36.19 -8.98
N LEU A 907 5.14 36.72 -9.02
CA LEU A 907 5.98 37.03 -7.86
C LEU A 907 6.54 38.47 -7.94
N LEU A 908 6.61 39.17 -6.80
CA LEU A 908 7.25 40.48 -6.66
C LEU A 908 8.11 40.53 -5.40
N VAL A 909 9.29 41.16 -5.50
CA VAL A 909 10.01 41.71 -4.34
C VAL A 909 10.40 43.18 -4.56
N GLN A 910 10.39 43.95 -3.47
CA GLN A 910 10.80 45.37 -3.44
C GLN A 910 11.93 45.57 -2.41
N GLY A 911 12.92 46.44 -2.68
CA GLY A 911 14.09 46.65 -1.82
C GLY A 911 15.16 47.56 -2.44
N GLU A 912 16.44 47.29 -2.19
CA GLU A 912 17.59 48.04 -2.77
C GLU A 912 18.75 47.14 -3.24
N GLN A 913 19.50 47.64 -4.23
CA GLN A 913 20.50 46.94 -5.05
C GLN A 913 20.08 45.52 -5.50
N LEU A 914 18.78 45.26 -5.73
CA LEU A 914 18.21 43.90 -5.82
C LEU A 914 18.80 43.04 -6.96
N THR A 915 19.23 43.68 -8.03
CA THR A 915 20.02 43.15 -9.17
C THR A 915 21.31 42.44 -8.75
N ALA A 916 21.81 42.64 -7.53
CA ALA A 916 22.89 41.87 -6.93
C ALA A 916 22.42 40.46 -6.50
N LYS A 917 22.23 39.57 -7.48
CA LYS A 917 21.88 38.14 -7.31
C LYS A 917 20.60 37.96 -6.49
N GLY A 918 19.48 38.45 -7.04
CA GLY A 918 18.15 38.25 -6.48
C GLY A 918 17.61 36.84 -6.78
N GLN A 919 17.02 36.19 -5.78
CA GLN A 919 16.60 34.78 -5.83
C GLN A 919 15.20 34.60 -5.23
N PHE A 920 14.26 33.97 -5.95
CA PHE A 920 13.05 33.40 -5.34
C PHE A 920 13.22 31.89 -5.17
N TYR A 921 12.84 31.36 -4.00
CA TYR A 921 12.87 29.94 -3.69
C TYR A 921 11.46 29.47 -3.34
N ILE A 922 10.93 28.55 -4.13
CA ILE A 922 9.55 28.07 -4.09
C ILE A 922 9.55 26.58 -3.79
N SER A 923 8.89 26.18 -2.71
CA SER A 923 8.43 24.81 -2.51
C SER A 923 7.11 24.62 -3.23
N ALA A 924 7.04 23.61 -4.08
CA ALA A 924 5.86 23.27 -4.86
C ALA A 924 4.87 22.40 -4.06
N ASP A 925 5.37 21.65 -3.07
CA ASP A 925 4.57 20.75 -2.22
C ASP A 925 4.47 21.17 -0.73
N ASN A 926 5.21 22.22 -0.34
CA ASN A 926 5.24 22.83 1.00
C ASN A 926 5.77 21.91 2.11
N ARG A 927 6.69 21.00 1.78
CA ARG A 927 7.32 20.06 2.70
C ARG A 927 8.73 20.47 3.09
N SER A 928 9.03 20.58 4.39
CA SER A 928 10.39 20.86 4.87
C SER A 928 11.29 19.61 4.82
N ASP A 929 11.00 18.74 3.86
CA ASP A 929 11.70 17.50 3.65
C ASP A 929 12.05 17.39 2.13
N THR A 930 11.09 17.34 1.20
CA THR A 930 11.38 17.47 -0.25
C THR A 930 11.87 18.87 -0.65
N GLY A 931 12.78 18.99 -1.63
CA GLY A 931 13.25 20.28 -2.16
C GLY A 931 14.36 20.98 -1.34
N TYR A 932 14.96 22.04 -1.89
CA TYR A 932 16.06 22.79 -1.26
C TYR A 932 15.62 23.51 0.01
N GLN A 933 15.96 22.95 1.17
CA GLN A 933 15.87 23.58 2.48
C GLN A 933 16.80 24.81 2.52
N VAL A 934 16.33 25.93 1.96
CA VAL A 934 17.09 27.16 1.74
C VAL A 934 17.73 27.57 3.07
N LYS A 935 19.06 27.54 3.15
CA LYS A 935 19.74 27.41 4.44
C LYS A 935 19.51 28.62 5.35
N ASN A 936 19.00 28.41 6.56
CA ASN A 936 18.51 29.43 7.50
C ASN A 936 17.27 30.21 7.01
N SER A 937 16.62 29.77 5.94
CA SER A 937 15.21 30.06 5.67
C SER A 937 14.31 29.09 6.41
N SER A 938 13.04 29.43 6.41
CA SER A 938 11.94 28.58 6.83
C SER A 938 10.94 28.35 5.70
N VAL A 939 11.38 28.48 4.43
CA VAL A 939 10.79 27.72 3.33
C VAL A 939 10.96 26.25 3.64
N ALA A 940 9.82 25.60 3.76
CA ALA A 940 9.70 24.17 3.78
C ALA A 940 10.06 23.64 2.38
N GLY A 941 11.36 23.50 2.10
CA GLY A 941 11.90 22.77 0.94
C GLY A 941 11.59 23.31 -0.45
N ALA A 942 12.45 24.17 -0.98
CA ALA A 942 12.27 24.77 -2.30
C ALA A 942 12.58 23.80 -3.45
N ASP A 943 11.54 23.24 -4.06
CA ASP A 943 11.63 22.50 -5.34
C ASP A 943 12.08 23.37 -6.53
N TYR A 944 12.00 24.70 -6.42
CA TYR A 944 12.28 25.63 -7.52
C TYR A 944 13.01 26.91 -7.07
N LEU A 945 13.92 27.39 -7.92
CA LEU A 945 14.71 28.61 -7.75
C LEU A 945 14.57 29.49 -8.98
N ILE A 946 14.34 30.78 -8.80
CA ILE A 946 14.49 31.80 -9.85
C ILE A 946 15.64 32.72 -9.43
N GLU A 947 16.82 32.54 -9.99
CA GLU A 947 18.00 33.39 -9.74
C GLU A 947 18.24 34.32 -10.92
N ASN A 948 18.28 35.64 -10.68
CA ASN A 948 18.49 36.66 -11.71
C ASN A 948 17.61 36.48 -12.96
N GLY A 949 16.44 35.84 -12.82
CA GLY A 949 15.48 35.59 -13.89
C GLY A 949 15.65 34.26 -14.62
N THR A 950 16.57 33.38 -14.26
CA THR A 950 16.61 32.00 -14.75
C THR A 950 15.92 31.08 -13.74
N LEU A 951 14.95 30.29 -14.20
CA LEU A 951 14.29 29.26 -13.41
C LEU A 951 15.10 27.95 -13.47
N TYR A 952 15.34 27.41 -12.28
CA TYR A 952 15.93 26.11 -12.06
C TYR A 952 14.96 25.27 -11.24
N ARG A 953 14.84 23.99 -11.58
CA ARG A 953 14.22 22.97 -10.76
C ARG A 953 15.28 22.37 -9.87
N TYR A 954 14.89 22.06 -8.65
CA TYR A 954 15.69 21.30 -7.74
C TYR A 954 15.76 19.83 -8.18
N SER A 955 16.97 19.38 -8.44
CA SER A 955 17.31 17.99 -8.80
C SER A 955 18.27 17.36 -7.79
N GLY A 956 18.47 18.03 -6.67
CA GLY A 956 19.26 17.55 -5.55
C GLY A 956 18.51 16.66 -4.59
N THR A 957 19.16 16.41 -3.46
CA THR A 957 18.47 15.81 -2.32
C THR A 957 17.60 16.86 -1.63
N GLY A 958 18.20 17.93 -1.09
CA GLY A 958 17.44 19.02 -0.46
C GLY A 958 18.26 20.03 0.33
N LEU A 959 19.59 19.98 0.26
CA LEU A 959 20.46 21.00 0.89
C LEU A 959 21.64 21.38 -0.01
N ASP A 960 21.98 20.52 -0.96
CA ASP A 960 22.93 20.66 -2.06
C ASP A 960 22.52 21.76 -3.06
N TRP A 961 23.47 22.44 -3.72
CA TRP A 961 23.17 23.49 -4.72
C TRP A 961 22.95 22.90 -6.12
N THR A 962 21.97 22.01 -6.20
CA THR A 962 21.72 21.08 -7.32
C THR A 962 20.49 21.54 -8.08
N TRP A 963 20.71 22.64 -8.79
CA TRP A 963 19.70 23.37 -9.55
C TRP A 963 19.82 23.05 -11.02
N SER A 964 19.03 22.07 -11.48
CA SER A 964 18.89 21.79 -12.92
C SER A 964 18.09 22.91 -13.58
N LYS A 965 18.75 23.65 -14.48
CA LYS A 965 18.12 24.74 -15.23
C LYS A 965 16.89 24.23 -16.01
N VAL A 966 15.75 24.90 -15.81
CA VAL A 966 14.51 24.64 -16.55
C VAL A 966 14.42 25.60 -17.74
N THR A 967 14.51 26.91 -17.49
CA THR A 967 14.41 27.92 -18.55
C THR A 967 14.95 29.30 -18.12
N ASP A 968 15.36 30.12 -19.07
CA ASP A 968 15.64 31.55 -18.84
C ASP A 968 14.36 32.37 -19.04
N TYR A 969 14.00 33.19 -18.05
CA TYR A 969 13.04 34.28 -18.22
C TYR A 969 13.73 35.66 -18.29
N ILE A 970 15.02 35.77 -17.90
CA ILE A 970 15.81 37.00 -18.08
C ILE A 970 15.88 37.41 -19.56
N GLY A 971 15.67 38.70 -19.82
CA GLY A 971 15.60 39.24 -21.19
C GLY A 971 14.27 38.96 -21.91
N THR A 972 13.30 38.32 -21.24
CA THR A 972 11.92 38.15 -21.71
C THR A 972 10.97 39.05 -20.91
N SER A 973 9.74 39.22 -21.36
CA SER A 973 8.68 39.93 -20.61
C SER A 973 8.12 39.14 -19.41
N ASN A 974 8.83 38.13 -18.92
CA ASN A 974 8.44 37.31 -17.77
C ASN A 974 9.39 37.48 -16.56
N TYR A 975 10.48 38.23 -16.69
CA TYR A 975 11.30 38.65 -15.56
C TYR A 975 11.91 40.03 -15.82
N VAL A 976 11.77 40.93 -14.85
CA VAL A 976 12.51 42.19 -14.85
C VAL A 976 13.11 42.45 -13.48
N ALA A 977 14.31 43.03 -13.47
CA ALA A 977 15.02 43.44 -12.27
C ALA A 977 15.62 44.82 -12.45
N THR A 978 15.36 45.70 -11.50
CA THR A 978 16.08 46.96 -11.31
C THR A 978 16.83 46.90 -9.98
N GLU A 979 17.61 47.94 -9.66
CA GLU A 979 18.21 48.07 -8.33
C GLU A 979 17.15 48.10 -7.21
N THR A 980 15.86 48.37 -7.47
CA THR A 980 14.84 48.55 -6.40
C THR A 980 13.61 47.64 -6.47
N VAL A 981 13.31 47.03 -7.62
CA VAL A 981 12.15 46.14 -7.83
C VAL A 981 12.55 44.93 -8.67
N ILE A 982 12.07 43.73 -8.31
CA ILE A 982 12.12 42.52 -9.14
C ILE A 982 10.72 41.92 -9.26
N GLU A 983 10.33 41.61 -10.49
CA GLU A 983 9.04 40.99 -10.84
C GLU A 983 9.26 39.75 -11.71
N ALA A 984 8.48 38.68 -11.47
CA ALA A 984 8.58 37.43 -12.21
C ALA A 984 7.21 36.79 -12.50
N ARG A 985 7.05 36.19 -13.68
CA ARG A 985 5.90 35.39 -14.08
C ARG A 985 6.35 34.00 -14.55
N ILE A 986 5.79 32.97 -13.94
CA ILE A 986 6.22 31.57 -14.06
C ILE A 986 5.02 30.70 -14.48
N GLN A 987 5.22 29.62 -15.25
CA GLN A 987 4.15 28.67 -15.55
C GLN A 987 4.11 27.54 -14.51
N LEU A 988 2.90 27.16 -14.07
CA LEU A 988 2.71 26.11 -13.07
C LEU A 988 3.18 24.72 -13.56
N SER A 989 3.16 24.49 -14.88
CA SER A 989 3.73 23.30 -15.54
C SER A 989 5.23 23.16 -15.29
N ASP A 990 5.95 24.27 -15.34
CA ASP A 990 7.40 24.31 -15.17
C ASP A 990 7.75 24.01 -13.70
N LEU A 991 6.85 24.44 -12.80
CA LEU A 991 6.83 24.14 -11.35
C LEU A 991 6.21 22.78 -10.99
N GLY A 992 5.77 21.96 -11.96
CA GLY A 992 5.23 20.61 -11.72
C GLY A 992 3.89 20.54 -10.96
N ILE A 993 3.14 21.64 -10.85
CA ILE A 993 1.96 21.78 -9.99
C ILE A 993 0.72 22.33 -10.72
N VAL A 994 -0.43 22.31 -10.03
CA VAL A 994 -1.74 22.69 -10.58
C VAL A 994 -2.54 23.55 -9.59
N THR A 995 -3.61 24.18 -10.06
CA THR A 995 -4.58 24.88 -9.20
C THR A 995 -5.07 23.98 -8.07
N GLY A 996 -5.16 24.52 -6.85
CA GLY A 996 -5.43 23.77 -5.62
C GLY A 996 -4.18 23.28 -4.87
N SER A 997 -3.01 23.19 -5.51
CA SER A 997 -1.74 22.93 -4.79
C SER A 997 -1.41 24.07 -3.81
N THR A 998 -0.71 23.73 -2.73
CA THR A 998 -0.25 24.70 -1.71
C THR A 998 1.26 24.79 -1.72
N ILE A 999 1.80 25.99 -1.95
CA ILE A 999 3.23 26.26 -2.12
C ILE A 999 3.82 26.99 -0.90
N CYS A 1000 5.10 26.79 -0.61
CA CYS A 1000 5.89 27.61 0.33
C CYS A 1000 6.83 28.53 -0.45
N ILE A 1001 7.14 29.74 0.01
CA ILE A 1001 8.04 30.62 -0.77
C ILE A 1001 8.77 31.70 0.05
N THR A 1002 10.02 31.98 -0.31
CA THR A 1002 10.79 33.16 0.13
C THR A 1002 11.48 33.81 -1.07
N PHE A 1003 11.81 35.10 -0.97
CA PHE A 1003 12.92 35.69 -1.73
C PHE A 1003 14.20 35.63 -0.89
N MET A 1004 15.38 35.78 -1.50
CA MET A 1004 16.69 35.91 -0.87
C MET A 1004 17.62 36.73 -1.77
N ARG A 1005 18.58 37.47 -1.21
CA ARG A 1005 19.50 38.33 -1.97
C ARG A 1005 20.96 37.91 -1.74
N SER A 1006 21.72 37.70 -2.81
CA SER A 1006 23.13 37.26 -2.77
C SER A 1006 23.37 36.04 -1.86
N ASP A 1007 22.54 34.99 -2.00
CA ASP A 1007 22.58 33.75 -1.20
C ASP A 1007 22.45 33.93 0.31
N ASN A 1008 22.13 35.14 0.76
CA ASN A 1008 22.15 35.50 2.16
C ASN A 1008 20.77 35.29 2.76
N ALA A 1009 20.61 34.25 3.58
CA ALA A 1009 19.39 34.09 4.39
C ALA A 1009 19.25 35.16 5.49
N SER A 1010 20.28 36.00 5.67
CA SER A 1010 20.14 37.28 6.34
C SER A 1010 19.43 38.37 5.52
N ASP A 1011 19.07 38.06 4.28
CA ASP A 1011 18.51 38.96 3.27
C ASP A 1011 17.30 38.36 2.50
N GLN A 1012 16.37 37.70 3.23
CA GLN A 1012 15.17 36.96 2.76
C GLN A 1012 13.75 37.53 3.14
N THR A 1013 12.64 36.78 2.98
CA THR A 1013 11.26 37.24 3.29
C THR A 1013 10.29 36.16 3.85
N LEU A 1014 9.88 36.30 5.12
CA LEU A 1014 9.13 35.31 5.94
C LEU A 1014 7.85 35.87 6.64
N SER A 1015 6.94 35.00 7.09
CA SER A 1015 5.70 35.33 7.81
C SER A 1015 5.59 34.57 9.14
N ASP A 1016 5.36 35.28 10.26
CA ASP A 1016 5.31 34.72 11.63
C ASP A 1016 6.47 33.75 11.98
N GLY A 1017 7.65 33.99 11.42
CA GLY A 1017 8.88 33.20 11.63
C GLY A 1017 9.04 31.97 10.71
N LYS A 1018 8.03 31.65 9.89
CA LYS A 1018 8.09 30.61 8.85
C LYS A 1018 8.04 31.25 7.46
N ALA A 1019 8.35 30.55 6.36
CA ALA A 1019 8.02 31.13 5.07
C ALA A 1019 6.50 31.09 4.83
N PRO A 1020 5.94 32.08 4.11
CA PRO A 1020 4.52 32.08 3.79
C PRO A 1020 4.11 30.89 2.91
N THR A 1021 2.99 30.28 3.29
CA THR A 1021 2.30 29.24 2.55
C THR A 1021 1.13 29.83 1.76
N TYR A 1022 1.01 29.51 0.48
CA TYR A 1022 -0.01 30.06 -0.43
C TYR A 1022 -0.76 28.94 -1.16
N VAL A 1023 -2.09 28.93 -1.07
CA VAL A 1023 -2.94 27.95 -1.78
C VAL A 1023 -3.34 28.54 -3.13
N LEU A 1024 -2.95 27.89 -4.23
CA LEU A 1024 -3.27 28.32 -5.59
C LEU A 1024 -4.80 28.28 -5.80
N GLN A 1025 -5.41 29.45 -5.99
CA GLN A 1025 -6.85 29.66 -6.21
C GLN A 1025 -7.33 29.22 -7.59
#